data_AF-A0A956AWL3-F1
#
_entry.id   AF-A0A956AWL3-F1
#
_cell.length_a   1.000
_cell.length_b   1.000
_cell.length_c   1.000
_cell.angle_alpha   90.00
_cell.angle_beta   90.00
_cell.angle_gamma   90.00
#
_symmetry.space_group_name_H-M   'P 1'
#
loop_
_entity.id
_entity.type
_entity.pdbx_description
1 polymer ?
#
loop_
_entity_poly.entity_id
_entity_poly.type
_entity_poly.pdbx_seq_one_letter_code
_entity_poly.pdbx_strand_id
1 'polypeptide(L)'
;VWVGMHHGQFRAPVGAIEAEKLRWYLESYYRWPAHEFEKRARAIEDELPGWGLALWSALQGALGAVLPEWLVESETRRRMLTLRMFPPRPVPISEAAAVKLVAPFADAGTRSAMLQAVLDTRQGTADGRPPERLESDAAEAAAQATLLALPWEMLATPTGPLFQRDPAVGLRRVLVPRDARRPLKPTRAPIRVLVVVARPDKAGLIDPRASADALIDAVAPLGEAVTLRFLRPPTVEALAEAVREGGFDVLHFDGHGVYEPTTGLGFLCFEHRDAALREAGEVELISGAALKQAMGQHRLPLAFLEACQSAQAADRPEGAMATALLDAGAESVIAMSHSVLVTTAARFTEAFYRALIDGRTVAEATTRARQTLASNPERGPGLRLTDWSVPVLFQRGEDPLLVTGGVPAHGGEKAAREKAARHETLPEIANHTFVGRLHERLAIERAFETRRVSVVLGVGGQGKTTLAAEIGRWLVRCERFRAAAFVSVEATPPIEGVLSQIGRALMGRSFVVQGSGEEAIAHAIDAIRDWLSRHPCLVVIDNFETLLPPPADAPAAETLTDKRELRQAMLDLAWTLSRCGDSRVLITCREPICDDRFENGTRCHVLTLGALPTRDAVALVGQICRHEGIHPNAADDDAL
;
A
#
# COMPACT_ATOMS: atom_id res chain seq x y z
N VAL A 1 -28.32 0.81 -22.35
CA VAL A 1 -28.11 1.32 -23.72
C VAL A 1 -26.87 0.63 -24.29
N TRP A 2 -27.00 -0.06 -25.42
CA TRP A 2 -25.86 -0.62 -26.15
C TRP A 2 -25.29 0.48 -27.05
N VAL A 3 -24.07 0.94 -26.79
CA VAL A 3 -23.29 1.68 -27.79
C VAL A 3 -22.38 0.67 -28.44
N GLY A 4 -22.91 -0.04 -29.45
CA GLY A 4 -22.03 -0.66 -30.41
C GLY A 4 -21.43 0.46 -31.24
N MET A 5 -20.11 0.68 -31.16
CA MET A 5 -19.42 1.54 -32.12
C MET A 5 -19.28 0.82 -33.46
N HIS A 6 -20.40 0.42 -34.03
CA HIS A 6 -20.53 0.26 -35.46
C HIS A 6 -21.33 1.48 -35.91
N HIS A 7 -20.63 2.46 -36.50
CA HIS A 7 -21.16 3.59 -37.28
C HIS A 7 -21.24 5.02 -36.69
N GLY A 8 -20.59 5.34 -35.56
CA GLY A 8 -20.48 6.74 -35.09
C GLY A 8 -19.07 7.10 -34.58
N GLN A 9 -18.49 8.20 -35.06
CA GLN A 9 -17.23 8.75 -34.53
C GLN A 9 -17.50 9.44 -33.19
N PHE A 10 -17.28 8.75 -32.06
CA PHE A 10 -17.19 9.43 -30.76
C PHE A 10 -15.86 10.20 -30.72
N ARG A 11 -15.94 11.54 -30.71
CA ARG A 11 -14.76 12.41 -30.54
C ARG A 11 -14.63 12.79 -29.07
N ALA A 12 -13.52 12.40 -28.45
CA ALA A 12 -13.22 12.77 -27.07
C ALA A 12 -13.21 14.30 -26.90
N PRO A 13 -14.08 14.88 -26.05
CA PRO A 13 -14.16 16.32 -25.85
C PRO A 13 -13.09 16.85 -24.88
N VAL A 14 -12.49 15.95 -24.09
CA VAL A 14 -11.34 16.23 -23.22
C VAL A 14 -10.10 15.71 -23.95
N GLY A 15 -9.27 16.62 -24.46
CA GLY A 15 -8.08 16.31 -25.22
C GLY A 15 -6.83 16.19 -24.34
N ALA A 16 -5.66 16.13 -24.99
CA ALA A 16 -4.38 15.99 -24.30
C ALA A 16 -4.07 17.19 -23.39
N ILE A 17 -4.47 18.41 -23.79
CA ILE A 17 -4.25 19.65 -23.03
C ILE A 17 -5.06 19.61 -21.73
N GLU A 18 -6.35 19.31 -21.81
CA GLU A 18 -7.23 19.21 -20.63
C GLU A 18 -6.79 18.06 -19.71
N ALA A 19 -6.41 16.92 -20.30
CA ALA A 19 -5.86 15.79 -19.57
C ALA A 19 -4.57 16.15 -18.81
N GLU A 20 -3.69 16.94 -19.40
CA GLU A 20 -2.46 17.40 -18.74
C GLU A 20 -2.74 18.44 -17.65
N LYS A 21 -3.68 19.37 -17.87
CA LYS A 21 -4.14 20.30 -16.82
C LYS A 21 -4.68 19.53 -15.61
N LEU A 22 -5.57 18.55 -15.85
CA LEU A 22 -6.15 17.72 -14.80
C LEU A 22 -5.07 16.94 -14.04
N ARG A 23 -4.13 16.33 -14.77
CA ARG A 23 -2.99 15.62 -14.19
C ARG A 23 -2.15 16.54 -13.29
N TRP A 24 -1.78 17.73 -13.78
CA TRP A 24 -1.02 18.69 -12.97
C TRP A 24 -1.76 19.07 -11.69
N TYR A 25 -3.07 19.34 -11.79
CA TYR A 25 -3.90 19.71 -10.65
C TYR A 25 -4.01 18.57 -9.62
N LEU A 26 -4.20 17.32 -10.06
CA LEU A 26 -4.37 16.19 -9.15
C LEU A 26 -3.05 15.66 -8.57
N GLU A 27 -1.94 15.72 -9.33
CA GLU A 27 -0.69 15.02 -8.97
C GLU A 27 0.44 15.94 -8.47
N SER A 28 0.38 17.22 -8.83
CA SER A 28 1.47 18.17 -8.59
C SER A 28 1.08 19.34 -7.68
N TYR A 29 -0.15 19.86 -7.80
CA TYR A 29 -0.57 21.07 -7.06
C TYR A 29 -0.41 20.92 -5.54
N TYR A 30 -0.83 19.79 -4.98
CA TYR A 30 -0.76 19.55 -3.53
C TYR A 30 0.67 19.56 -2.97
N ARG A 31 1.70 19.40 -3.82
CA ARG A 31 3.10 19.40 -3.39
C ARG A 31 3.55 20.81 -3.01
N TRP A 32 3.12 21.83 -3.76
CA TRP A 32 3.49 23.23 -3.57
C TRP A 32 2.23 24.13 -3.65
N PRO A 33 1.40 24.19 -2.59
CA PRO A 33 0.22 25.05 -2.54
C PRO A 33 0.61 26.51 -2.23
N ALA A 34 1.43 27.12 -3.09
CA ALA A 34 1.84 28.52 -3.00
C ALA A 34 0.89 29.42 -3.82
N HIS A 35 0.86 30.72 -3.50
CA HIS A 35 -0.11 31.68 -4.04
C HIS A 35 -0.25 31.68 -5.57
N GLU A 36 0.85 31.55 -6.33
CA GLU A 36 0.80 31.49 -7.80
C GLU A 36 0.25 30.14 -8.34
N PHE A 37 0.54 29.03 -7.67
CA PHE A 37 -0.02 27.72 -8.04
C PHE A 37 -1.49 27.59 -7.63
N GLU A 38 -1.90 28.25 -6.55
CA GLU A 38 -3.30 28.30 -6.14
C GLU A 38 -4.19 28.98 -7.19
N LYS A 39 -3.73 30.09 -7.79
CA LYS A 39 -4.45 30.73 -8.91
C LYS A 39 -4.65 29.78 -10.09
N ARG A 40 -3.60 29.04 -10.47
CA ARG A 40 -3.69 28.04 -11.55
C ARG A 40 -4.63 26.90 -11.18
N ALA A 41 -4.59 26.43 -9.94
CA ALA A 41 -5.48 25.38 -9.44
C ALA A 41 -6.94 25.81 -9.50
N ARG A 42 -7.27 27.02 -9.02
CA ARG A 42 -8.63 27.60 -9.11
C ARG A 42 -9.11 27.74 -10.56
N ALA A 43 -8.25 28.21 -11.46
CA ALA A 43 -8.60 28.29 -12.88
C ALA A 43 -8.94 26.92 -13.48
N ILE A 44 -8.24 25.85 -13.08
CA ILE A 44 -8.56 24.48 -13.51
C ILE A 44 -9.88 24.01 -12.87
N GLU A 45 -10.10 24.28 -11.57
CA GLU A 45 -11.36 23.97 -10.89
C GLU A 45 -12.58 24.59 -11.60
N ASP A 46 -12.45 25.84 -12.06
CA ASP A 46 -13.49 26.55 -12.81
C ASP A 46 -13.78 25.91 -14.19
N GLU A 47 -12.80 25.22 -14.78
CA GLU A 47 -12.95 24.49 -16.06
C GLU A 47 -13.63 23.11 -15.88
N LEU A 48 -13.51 22.47 -14.70
CA LEU A 48 -13.99 21.10 -14.46
C LEU A 48 -15.48 20.88 -14.82
N PRO A 49 -16.42 21.77 -14.45
CA PRO A 49 -17.83 21.61 -14.84
C PRO A 49 -18.04 21.66 -16.36
N GLY A 50 -17.24 22.49 -17.05
CA GLY A 50 -17.27 22.61 -18.51
C GLY A 50 -16.85 21.30 -19.20
N TRP A 51 -15.80 20.65 -18.69
CA TRP A 51 -15.38 19.34 -19.20
C TRP A 51 -16.44 18.26 -18.96
N GLY A 52 -17.10 18.28 -17.79
CA GLY A 52 -18.21 17.39 -17.47
C GLY A 52 -19.40 17.54 -18.42
N LEU A 53 -19.75 18.79 -18.76
CA LEU A 53 -20.81 19.11 -19.72
C LEU A 53 -20.42 18.72 -21.15
N ALA A 54 -19.15 18.88 -21.53
CA ALA A 54 -18.65 18.48 -22.84
C ALA A 54 -18.71 16.95 -23.02
N LEU A 55 -18.36 16.18 -21.98
CA LEU A 55 -18.54 14.72 -21.96
C LEU A 55 -20.02 14.34 -22.11
N TRP A 56 -20.91 15.03 -21.42
CA TRP A 56 -22.35 14.82 -21.55
C TRP A 56 -22.87 15.11 -22.96
N SER A 57 -22.46 16.22 -23.56
CA SER A 57 -22.84 16.61 -24.93
C SER A 57 -22.34 15.58 -25.96
N ALA A 58 -21.09 15.13 -25.85
CA ALA A 58 -20.54 14.08 -26.72
C ALA A 58 -21.32 12.76 -26.56
N LEU A 59 -21.68 12.38 -25.33
CA LEU A 59 -22.47 11.18 -25.05
C LEU A 59 -23.91 11.29 -25.60
N GLN A 60 -24.54 12.46 -25.46
CA GLN A 60 -25.86 12.73 -26.05
C GLN A 60 -25.81 12.67 -27.58
N GLY A 61 -24.79 13.23 -28.21
CA GLY A 61 -24.61 13.16 -29.66
C GLY A 61 -24.53 11.73 -30.18
N ALA A 62 -23.92 10.82 -29.40
CA ALA A 62 -23.83 9.40 -29.74
C ALA A 62 -25.12 8.60 -29.44
N LEU A 63 -25.93 9.04 -28.46
CA LEU A 63 -27.07 8.27 -27.92
C LEU A 63 -28.46 8.84 -28.24
N GLY A 64 -28.55 10.07 -28.72
CA GLY A 64 -29.81 10.76 -28.98
C GLY A 64 -30.65 11.01 -27.70
N ALA A 65 -31.98 11.04 -27.87
CA ALA A 65 -32.94 11.41 -26.83
C ALA A 65 -33.07 10.40 -25.67
N VAL A 66 -32.49 9.20 -25.79
CA VAL A 66 -32.57 8.13 -24.79
C VAL A 66 -31.99 8.56 -23.43
N LEU A 67 -30.95 9.38 -23.44
CA LEU A 67 -30.20 9.72 -22.23
C LEU A 67 -30.94 10.78 -21.35
N PRO A 68 -31.47 11.89 -21.90
CA PRO A 68 -32.36 12.79 -21.16
C PRO A 68 -33.62 12.12 -20.61
N GLU A 69 -34.28 11.28 -21.41
CA GLU A 69 -35.53 10.62 -21.03
C GLU A 69 -35.31 9.68 -19.82
N TRP A 70 -34.25 8.87 -19.87
CA TRP A 70 -33.85 7.99 -18.76
C TRP A 70 -33.54 8.76 -17.46
N LEU A 71 -33.04 9.99 -17.55
CA LEU A 71 -32.77 10.82 -16.36
C LEU A 71 -34.04 11.43 -15.75
N VAL A 72 -35.10 11.61 -16.52
CA VAL A 72 -36.38 12.22 -16.05
C VAL A 72 -37.36 11.14 -15.59
N GLU A 73 -37.18 9.89 -16.02
CA GLU A 73 -38.05 8.77 -15.67
C GLU A 73 -38.15 8.55 -14.14
N SER A 74 -39.37 8.64 -13.61
CA SER A 74 -39.69 8.82 -12.19
C SER A 74 -39.76 7.52 -11.37
N GLU A 75 -38.87 6.56 -11.63
CA GLU A 75 -38.80 5.36 -10.80
C GLU A 75 -37.72 5.48 -9.73
N THR A 76 -38.05 5.08 -8.51
CA THR A 76 -37.21 4.98 -7.29
C THR A 76 -36.06 3.97 -7.40
N ARG A 77 -35.63 3.60 -8.61
CA ARG A 77 -34.63 2.58 -8.88
C ARG A 77 -33.22 3.17 -8.90
N ARG A 78 -32.26 2.33 -8.49
CA ARG A 78 -30.82 2.60 -8.60
C ARG A 78 -30.48 2.97 -10.04
N ARG A 79 -29.81 4.12 -10.25
CA ARG A 79 -29.38 4.56 -11.58
C ARG A 79 -27.90 4.24 -11.77
N MET A 80 -27.60 3.49 -12.83
CA MET A 80 -26.23 3.05 -13.14
C MET A 80 -25.92 3.27 -14.61
N LEU A 81 -24.92 4.12 -14.90
CA LEU A 81 -24.33 4.22 -16.22
C LEU A 81 -23.24 3.14 -16.35
N THR A 82 -23.39 2.28 -17.35
CA THR A 82 -22.45 1.17 -17.60
C THR A 82 -21.75 1.38 -18.93
N LEU A 83 -20.44 1.61 -18.88
CA LEU A 83 -19.57 1.64 -20.04
C LEU A 83 -19.13 0.21 -20.35
N ARG A 84 -19.73 -0.42 -21.35
CA ARG A 84 -19.37 -1.79 -21.74
C ARG A 84 -18.15 -1.79 -22.65
N MET A 85 -17.25 -2.72 -22.39
CA MET A 85 -15.95 -2.82 -23.02
C MET A 85 -15.76 -4.24 -23.53
N PHE A 86 -15.11 -4.38 -24.69
CA PHE A 86 -14.67 -5.67 -25.19
C PHE A 86 -13.16 -5.74 -24.99
N PRO A 87 -12.61 -6.78 -24.34
CA PRO A 87 -11.17 -6.87 -24.18
C PRO A 87 -10.50 -6.86 -25.57
N PRO A 88 -9.44 -6.06 -25.78
CA PRO A 88 -8.72 -6.06 -27.04
C PRO A 88 -8.24 -7.48 -27.34
N ARG A 89 -8.16 -7.84 -28.63
CA ARG A 89 -7.58 -9.14 -28.99
C ARG A 89 -6.11 -9.11 -28.57
N PRO A 90 -5.65 -10.05 -27.72
CA PRO A 90 -4.26 -10.04 -27.28
C PRO A 90 -3.36 -10.18 -28.49
N VAL A 91 -2.38 -9.28 -28.62
CA VAL A 91 -1.26 -9.47 -29.52
C VAL A 91 -0.52 -10.70 -28.99
N PRO A 92 -0.42 -11.80 -29.77
CA PRO A 92 0.21 -13.00 -29.26
C PRO A 92 1.71 -12.73 -29.14
N ILE A 93 2.18 -12.47 -27.93
CA ILE A 93 3.59 -12.48 -27.55
C ILE A 93 3.74 -13.32 -26.28
N SER A 94 4.92 -13.90 -26.05
CA SER A 94 5.15 -14.60 -24.79
C SER A 94 5.26 -13.59 -23.65
N GLU A 95 4.81 -13.96 -22.45
CA GLU A 95 4.97 -13.11 -21.26
C GLU A 95 6.43 -12.76 -21.01
N ALA A 96 7.35 -13.71 -21.23
CA ALA A 96 8.79 -13.47 -21.12
C ALA A 96 9.28 -12.37 -22.09
N ALA A 97 8.68 -12.25 -23.28
CA ALA A 97 9.00 -11.16 -24.21
C ALA A 97 8.38 -9.84 -23.75
N ALA A 98 7.13 -9.85 -23.26
CA ALA A 98 6.47 -8.67 -22.73
C ALA A 98 7.22 -8.09 -21.52
N VAL A 99 7.66 -8.95 -20.59
CA VAL A 99 8.46 -8.56 -19.42
C VAL A 99 9.78 -7.91 -19.84
N LYS A 100 10.42 -8.34 -20.92
CA LYS A 100 11.64 -7.68 -21.43
C LYS A 100 11.39 -6.25 -21.91
N LEU A 101 10.21 -5.98 -22.49
CA LEU A 101 9.83 -4.63 -22.94
C LEU A 101 9.63 -3.67 -21.76
N VAL A 102 9.18 -4.20 -20.60
CA VAL A 102 8.93 -3.41 -19.39
C VAL A 102 10.00 -3.56 -18.29
N ALA A 103 11.04 -4.37 -18.52
CA ALA A 103 12.14 -4.61 -17.59
C ALA A 103 12.80 -3.27 -17.21
N PRO A 104 13.14 -3.10 -15.92
CA PRO A 104 12.80 -1.93 -15.11
C PRO A 104 13.15 -0.62 -15.82
N PHE A 105 12.22 -0.25 -16.70
CA PHE A 105 12.09 1.02 -17.42
C PHE A 105 13.08 1.28 -18.57
N ALA A 106 13.23 0.32 -19.49
CA ALA A 106 13.83 0.57 -20.81
C ALA A 106 13.34 1.88 -21.45
N ASP A 107 14.26 2.69 -21.99
CA ASP A 107 13.92 3.89 -22.74
C ASP A 107 13.13 3.54 -24.02
N ALA A 108 12.43 4.53 -24.59
CA ALA A 108 11.58 4.32 -25.76
C ALA A 108 12.32 3.68 -26.95
N GLY A 109 13.61 3.98 -27.13
CA GLY A 109 14.44 3.40 -28.18
C GLY A 109 14.72 1.91 -27.95
N THR A 110 15.09 1.55 -26.72
CA THR A 110 15.30 0.15 -26.31
C THR A 110 14.02 -0.68 -26.45
N ARG A 111 12.86 -0.12 -26.05
CA ARG A 111 11.55 -0.76 -26.24
C ARG A 111 11.23 -1.04 -27.70
N SER A 112 11.42 -0.05 -28.56
CA SER A 112 11.13 -0.18 -29.99
C SER A 112 12.03 -1.22 -30.68
N ALA A 113 13.32 -1.26 -30.33
CA ALA A 113 14.26 -2.26 -30.85
C ALA A 113 13.95 -3.68 -30.36
N MET A 114 13.63 -3.85 -29.07
CA MET A 114 13.23 -5.15 -28.51
C MET A 114 11.91 -5.65 -29.11
N LEU A 115 10.95 -4.76 -29.33
CA LEU A 115 9.70 -5.09 -29.99
C LEU A 115 9.94 -5.59 -31.41
N GLN A 116 10.74 -4.87 -32.20
CA GLN A 116 11.08 -5.29 -33.56
C GLN A 116 11.77 -6.66 -33.55
N ALA A 117 12.72 -6.89 -32.65
CA ALA A 117 13.35 -8.20 -32.50
C ALA A 117 12.33 -9.33 -32.19
N VAL A 118 11.32 -9.07 -31.34
CA VAL A 118 10.25 -10.03 -31.02
C VAL A 118 9.33 -10.28 -32.22
N LEU A 119 9.00 -9.24 -32.98
CA LEU A 119 8.20 -9.34 -34.20
C LEU A 119 8.96 -10.09 -35.31
N ASP A 120 10.24 -9.80 -35.50
CA ASP A 120 11.13 -10.42 -36.48
C ASP A 120 11.35 -11.91 -36.18
N THR A 121 11.53 -12.27 -34.90
CA THR A 121 11.69 -13.68 -34.49
C THR A 121 10.43 -14.50 -34.77
N ARG A 122 9.25 -13.87 -34.83
CA ARG A 122 7.97 -14.54 -35.12
C ARG A 122 7.63 -14.66 -36.60
N GLN A 123 8.30 -13.91 -37.49
CA GLN A 123 8.15 -14.10 -38.94
C GLN A 123 8.53 -15.52 -39.39
N GLY A 124 9.21 -16.31 -38.54
CA GLY A 124 9.51 -17.73 -38.74
C GLY A 124 8.59 -18.75 -38.06
N THR A 125 7.54 -18.36 -37.31
CA THR A 125 6.71 -19.30 -36.52
C THR A 125 5.21 -19.29 -36.90
N ALA A 126 4.66 -20.50 -36.99
CA ALA A 126 3.39 -21.02 -37.55
C ALA A 126 2.04 -20.26 -37.48
N ASP A 127 1.91 -19.04 -36.95
CA ASP A 127 0.59 -18.40 -36.75
C ASP A 127 0.06 -17.59 -37.96
N GLY A 128 0.85 -17.41 -39.02
CA GLY A 128 0.38 -17.05 -40.38
C GLY A 128 -0.47 -15.77 -40.57
N ARG A 129 -0.59 -14.88 -39.57
CA ARG A 129 -1.39 -13.64 -39.73
C ARG A 129 -0.55 -12.51 -40.36
N PRO A 130 -1.11 -11.76 -41.33
CA PRO A 130 -0.41 -10.65 -41.97
C PRO A 130 -0.21 -9.46 -41.00
N PRO A 131 0.91 -8.70 -41.11
CA PRO A 131 1.24 -7.55 -40.25
C PRO A 131 0.14 -6.49 -40.13
N GLU A 132 -0.56 -6.19 -41.23
CA GLU A 132 -1.65 -5.21 -41.29
C GLU A 132 -2.79 -5.50 -40.30
N ARG A 133 -3.04 -6.77 -39.99
CA ARG A 133 -4.08 -7.15 -39.00
C ARG A 133 -3.64 -6.90 -37.56
N LEU A 134 -2.35 -7.04 -37.26
CA LEU A 134 -1.79 -6.76 -35.93
C LEU A 134 -1.79 -5.26 -35.66
N GLU A 135 -1.45 -4.44 -36.65
CA GLU A 135 -1.52 -2.98 -36.56
C GLU A 135 -2.96 -2.50 -36.36
N SER A 136 -3.93 -3.09 -37.07
CA SER A 136 -5.35 -2.80 -36.89
C SER A 136 -5.87 -3.18 -35.50
N ASP A 137 -5.53 -4.38 -34.99
CA ASP A 137 -5.93 -4.83 -33.65
C ASP A 137 -5.31 -3.92 -32.55
N ALA A 138 -4.05 -3.50 -32.73
CA ALA A 138 -3.37 -2.57 -31.82
C ALA A 138 -3.98 -1.16 -31.84
N ALA A 139 -4.36 -0.65 -33.02
CA ALA A 139 -5.03 0.64 -33.15
C ALA A 139 -6.43 0.64 -32.48
N GLU A 140 -7.19 -0.45 -32.62
CA GLU A 140 -8.47 -0.60 -31.91
C GLU A 140 -8.27 -0.64 -30.39
N ALA A 141 -7.28 -1.39 -29.91
CA ALA A 141 -6.92 -1.44 -28.49
C ALA A 141 -6.54 -0.06 -27.93
N ALA A 142 -5.73 0.72 -28.67
CA ALA A 142 -5.32 2.07 -28.30
C ALA A 142 -6.50 3.06 -28.27
N ALA A 143 -7.43 2.95 -29.23
CA ALA A 143 -8.65 3.77 -29.26
C ALA A 143 -9.55 3.46 -28.07
N GLN A 144 -9.72 2.19 -27.72
CA GLN A 144 -10.47 1.78 -26.54
C GLN A 144 -9.78 2.28 -25.26
N ALA A 145 -8.47 2.10 -25.10
CA ALA A 145 -7.71 2.58 -23.93
C ALA A 145 -7.88 4.10 -23.72
N THR A 146 -7.79 4.89 -24.80
CA THR A 146 -8.04 6.34 -24.77
C THR A 146 -9.45 6.66 -24.26
N LEU A 147 -10.46 5.91 -24.69
CA LEU A 147 -11.84 6.09 -24.23
C LEU A 147 -11.99 5.75 -22.74
N LEU A 148 -11.32 4.71 -22.26
CA LEU A 148 -11.39 4.30 -20.85
C LEU A 148 -10.74 5.30 -19.91
N ALA A 149 -9.68 5.93 -20.41
CA ALA A 149 -8.92 6.96 -19.72
C ALA A 149 -9.68 8.30 -19.59
N LEU A 150 -10.79 8.50 -20.31
CA LEU A 150 -11.59 9.70 -20.11
C LEU A 150 -12.16 9.75 -18.68
N PRO A 151 -12.25 10.95 -18.09
CA PRO A 151 -12.74 11.13 -16.72
C PRO A 151 -14.27 11.09 -16.71
N TRP A 152 -14.86 9.96 -17.10
CA TRP A 152 -16.31 9.76 -17.15
C TRP A 152 -17.00 10.01 -15.82
N GLU A 153 -16.27 9.89 -14.72
CA GLU A 153 -16.70 10.28 -13.39
C GLU A 153 -17.18 11.74 -13.33
N MET A 154 -16.56 12.63 -14.12
CA MET A 154 -16.89 14.05 -14.21
C MET A 154 -18.18 14.34 -14.97
N LEU A 155 -18.87 13.34 -15.52
CA LEU A 155 -20.07 13.54 -16.34
C LEU A 155 -21.11 14.41 -15.61
N ALA A 156 -21.46 15.53 -16.24
CA ALA A 156 -22.34 16.52 -15.66
C ALA A 156 -23.38 17.00 -16.67
N THR A 157 -24.58 17.24 -16.16
CA THR A 157 -25.65 17.90 -16.91
C THR A 157 -25.60 19.41 -16.63
N PRO A 158 -26.39 20.24 -17.34
CA PRO A 158 -26.54 21.65 -16.98
C PRO A 158 -27.00 21.90 -15.53
N THR A 159 -27.59 20.90 -14.87
CA THR A 159 -28.02 20.98 -13.46
C THR A 159 -26.98 20.42 -12.48
N GLY A 160 -25.78 20.07 -12.94
CA GLY A 160 -24.67 19.57 -12.11
C GLY A 160 -24.27 18.11 -12.36
N PRO A 161 -23.31 17.60 -11.57
CA PRO A 161 -22.72 16.27 -11.72
C PRO A 161 -23.73 15.14 -11.50
N LEU A 162 -23.60 14.06 -12.27
CA LEU A 162 -24.54 12.94 -12.20
C LEU A 162 -24.50 12.17 -10.87
N PHE A 163 -23.32 12.04 -10.26
CA PHE A 163 -23.15 11.31 -8.99
C PHE A 163 -23.75 12.03 -7.78
N GLN A 164 -24.07 13.33 -7.90
CA GLN A 164 -24.68 14.14 -6.83
C GLN A 164 -26.21 14.27 -6.96
N ARG A 165 -26.81 13.70 -8.01
CA ARG A 165 -28.27 13.74 -8.19
C ARG A 165 -28.99 12.93 -7.12
N ASP A 166 -30.30 13.15 -7.03
CA ASP A 166 -31.21 12.33 -6.24
C ASP A 166 -32.28 11.70 -7.16
N PRO A 167 -32.27 10.37 -7.38
CA PRO A 167 -31.27 9.42 -6.89
C PRO A 167 -29.93 9.58 -7.62
N ALA A 168 -28.84 9.27 -6.90
CA ALA A 168 -27.48 9.36 -7.44
C ALA A 168 -27.28 8.40 -8.60
N VAL A 169 -26.57 8.85 -9.63
CA VAL A 169 -26.20 8.01 -10.77
C VAL A 169 -24.79 7.47 -10.57
N GLY A 170 -24.69 6.15 -10.35
CA GLY A 170 -23.40 5.46 -10.31
C GLY A 170 -22.82 5.27 -11.71
N LEU A 171 -21.50 5.08 -11.77
CA LEU A 171 -20.77 4.82 -13.00
C LEU A 171 -19.87 3.60 -12.82
N ARG A 172 -19.86 2.71 -13.82
CA ARG A 172 -18.95 1.57 -13.88
C ARG A 172 -18.48 1.28 -15.31
N ARG A 173 -17.25 0.80 -15.41
CA ARG A 173 -16.67 0.20 -16.61
C ARG A 173 -16.86 -1.32 -16.52
N VAL A 174 -17.49 -1.95 -17.50
CA VAL A 174 -17.77 -3.40 -17.50
C VAL A 174 -17.04 -4.08 -18.64
N LEU A 175 -16.09 -4.95 -18.31
CA LEU A 175 -15.51 -5.88 -19.28
C LEU A 175 -16.53 -6.97 -19.53
N VAL A 176 -17.05 -7.04 -20.76
CA VAL A 176 -17.99 -8.09 -21.17
C VAL A 176 -17.23 -9.41 -21.18
N PRO A 177 -17.57 -10.35 -20.28
CA PRO A 177 -16.80 -11.57 -20.16
C PRO A 177 -17.06 -12.47 -21.36
N ARG A 178 -16.02 -13.20 -21.80
CA ARG A 178 -16.17 -14.27 -22.81
C ARG A 178 -16.93 -15.48 -22.25
N ASP A 179 -16.90 -15.67 -20.92
CA ASP A 179 -17.56 -16.77 -20.21
C ASP A 179 -18.48 -16.26 -19.09
N ALA A 180 -19.72 -16.76 -19.08
CA ALA A 180 -20.68 -16.50 -18.01
C ALA A 180 -20.24 -17.16 -16.70
N ARG A 181 -20.24 -16.40 -15.59
CA ARG A 181 -19.96 -16.91 -14.25
C ARG A 181 -21.19 -16.77 -13.38
N ARG A 182 -21.37 -17.71 -12.44
CA ARG A 182 -22.44 -17.60 -11.43
C ARG A 182 -22.22 -16.35 -10.57
N PRO A 183 -23.28 -15.61 -10.18
CA PRO A 183 -23.16 -14.51 -9.23
C PRO A 183 -22.48 -14.93 -7.94
N LEU A 184 -21.68 -14.03 -7.35
CA LEU A 184 -21.12 -14.26 -6.02
C LEU A 184 -22.24 -14.27 -4.99
N LYS A 185 -22.07 -15.13 -3.97
CA LYS A 185 -22.94 -15.11 -2.80
C LYS A 185 -22.36 -14.09 -1.81
N PRO A 186 -23.17 -13.13 -1.32
CA PRO A 186 -22.74 -12.24 -0.25
C PRO A 186 -22.30 -13.03 0.99
N THR A 187 -21.26 -12.57 1.66
CA THR A 187 -20.79 -13.13 2.93
C THR A 187 -21.43 -12.39 4.11
N ARG A 188 -21.24 -12.90 5.33
CA ARG A 188 -21.52 -12.13 6.55
C ARG A 188 -20.25 -11.40 6.94
N ALA A 189 -20.38 -10.28 7.63
CA ALA A 189 -19.25 -9.60 8.25
C ALA A 189 -18.48 -10.53 9.23
N PRO A 190 -17.17 -10.29 9.46
CA PRO A 190 -16.38 -9.16 8.98
C PRO A 190 -16.05 -9.19 7.49
N ILE A 191 -15.84 -8.01 6.90
CA ILE A 191 -15.16 -7.90 5.61
C ILE A 191 -13.68 -8.24 5.84
N ARG A 192 -13.20 -9.33 5.23
CA ARG A 192 -11.81 -9.78 5.39
C ARG A 192 -10.97 -9.27 4.23
N VAL A 193 -10.00 -8.41 4.56
CA VAL A 193 -9.15 -7.73 3.59
C VAL A 193 -7.75 -8.33 3.67
N LEU A 194 -7.29 -8.91 2.56
CA LEU A 194 -5.87 -9.27 2.37
C LEU A 194 -5.16 -8.03 1.83
N VAL A 195 -4.22 -7.48 2.59
CA VAL A 195 -3.45 -6.29 2.22
C VAL A 195 -2.10 -6.72 1.69
N VAL A 196 -1.78 -6.36 0.45
CA VAL A 196 -0.48 -6.60 -0.17
C VAL A 196 0.21 -5.26 -0.32
N VAL A 197 1.33 -5.08 0.39
CA VAL A 197 2.15 -3.87 0.30
C VAL A 197 3.46 -4.24 -0.37
N ALA A 198 3.53 -4.09 -1.69
CA ALA A 198 4.69 -4.49 -2.50
C ALA A 198 5.46 -3.24 -2.96
N ARG A 199 6.61 -2.98 -2.32
CA ARG A 199 7.43 -1.79 -2.54
C ARG A 199 8.91 -2.15 -2.75
N PRO A 200 9.24 -2.92 -3.81
CA PRO A 200 10.64 -3.20 -4.14
C PRO A 200 11.38 -1.90 -4.48
N ASP A 201 12.58 -1.73 -3.92
CA ASP A 201 13.32 -0.45 -3.94
C ASP A 201 13.56 0.04 -5.38
N LYS A 202 13.85 -0.90 -6.29
CA LYS A 202 14.12 -0.61 -7.70
C LYS A 202 12.90 -0.23 -8.53
N ALA A 203 11.68 -0.33 -7.99
CA ALA A 203 10.47 0.19 -8.62
C ALA A 203 10.19 1.67 -8.29
N GLY A 204 11.04 2.30 -7.46
CA GLY A 204 10.82 3.65 -6.95
C GLY A 204 10.24 3.58 -5.55
N LEU A 205 11.08 3.83 -4.55
CA LEU A 205 10.70 3.65 -3.16
C LEU A 205 9.74 4.76 -2.68
N ILE A 206 8.58 4.34 -2.19
CA ILE A 206 7.57 5.16 -1.53
C ILE A 206 7.39 4.57 -0.13
N ASP A 207 7.20 5.41 0.89
CA ASP A 207 6.98 4.94 2.26
C ASP A 207 5.74 4.02 2.32
N PRO A 208 5.92 2.70 2.55
CA PRO A 208 4.84 1.74 2.67
C PRO A 208 3.84 2.09 3.77
N ARG A 209 4.27 2.86 4.78
CA ARG A 209 3.40 3.32 5.87
C ARG A 209 2.36 4.30 5.38
N ALA A 210 2.67 5.13 4.39
CA ALA A 210 1.78 6.21 3.97
C ALA A 210 0.38 5.68 3.58
N SER A 211 0.32 4.67 2.71
CA SER A 211 -0.95 4.04 2.30
C SER A 211 -1.49 3.11 3.38
N ALA A 212 -0.64 2.30 3.99
CA ALA A 212 -1.08 1.27 4.94
C ALA A 212 -1.57 1.84 6.28
N ASP A 213 -0.95 2.89 6.81
CA ASP A 213 -1.44 3.61 8.00
C ASP A 213 -2.79 4.26 7.71
N ALA A 214 -2.93 4.88 6.54
CA ALA A 214 -4.20 5.47 6.11
C ALA A 214 -5.32 4.42 6.01
N LEU A 215 -5.03 3.24 5.47
CA LEU A 215 -5.98 2.12 5.47
C LEU A 215 -6.34 1.68 6.89
N ILE A 216 -5.34 1.46 7.76
CA ILE A 216 -5.54 1.04 9.15
C ILE A 216 -6.41 2.06 9.90
N ASP A 217 -6.12 3.35 9.76
CA ASP A 217 -6.88 4.44 10.39
C ASP A 217 -8.29 4.55 9.81
N ALA A 218 -8.45 4.43 8.49
CA ALA A 218 -9.75 4.50 7.83
C ALA A 218 -10.71 3.37 8.28
N VAL A 219 -10.18 2.19 8.63
CA VAL A 219 -11.01 1.07 9.10
C VAL A 219 -11.07 0.95 10.62
N ALA A 220 -10.21 1.64 11.37
CA ALA A 220 -10.21 1.60 12.84
C ALA A 220 -11.57 1.97 13.46
N PRO A 221 -12.30 3.01 12.99
CA PRO A 221 -13.65 3.33 13.48
C PRO A 221 -14.67 2.20 13.23
N LEU A 222 -14.41 1.30 12.28
CA LEU A 222 -15.28 0.20 11.92
C LEU A 222 -15.08 -1.03 12.83
N GLY A 223 -14.04 -1.02 13.68
CA GLY A 223 -13.77 -2.06 14.68
C GLY A 223 -13.65 -3.46 14.06
N GLU A 224 -14.30 -4.45 14.67
CA GLU A 224 -14.26 -5.83 14.20
C GLU A 224 -15.09 -6.08 12.93
N ALA A 225 -15.77 -5.09 12.36
CA ALA A 225 -16.52 -5.26 11.11
C ALA A 225 -15.60 -5.37 9.88
N VAL A 226 -14.35 -4.94 9.98
CA VAL A 226 -13.31 -5.09 8.95
C VAL A 226 -12.06 -5.67 9.59
N THR A 227 -11.52 -6.74 9.03
CA THR A 227 -10.27 -7.35 9.49
C THR A 227 -9.22 -7.27 8.40
N LEU A 228 -8.04 -6.76 8.73
CA LEU A 228 -6.90 -6.66 7.81
C LEU A 228 -5.91 -7.80 8.09
N ARG A 229 -5.48 -8.52 7.05
CA ARG A 229 -4.30 -9.40 7.10
C ARG A 229 -3.28 -8.89 6.10
N PHE A 230 -2.12 -8.48 6.57
CA PHE A 230 -1.02 -8.09 5.68
C PHE A 230 -0.28 -9.33 5.17
N LEU A 231 -0.07 -9.39 3.85
CA LEU A 231 0.67 -10.46 3.20
C LEU A 231 2.16 -10.30 3.44
N ARG A 232 2.80 -11.37 3.95
CA ARG A 232 4.23 -11.38 4.28
C ARG A 232 4.84 -12.74 3.91
N PRO A 233 5.91 -12.77 3.08
CA PRO A 233 6.39 -11.65 2.28
C PRO A 233 5.34 -11.27 1.19
N PRO A 234 5.35 -10.05 0.65
CA PRO A 234 4.38 -9.63 -0.37
C PRO A 234 4.83 -10.10 -1.76
N THR A 235 4.95 -11.43 -1.93
CA THR A 235 5.28 -12.12 -3.19
C THR A 235 4.03 -12.74 -3.81
N VAL A 236 4.10 -13.09 -5.09
CA VAL A 236 2.97 -13.73 -5.79
C VAL A 236 2.71 -15.15 -5.27
N GLU A 237 3.74 -15.85 -4.79
CA GLU A 237 3.62 -17.19 -4.18
C GLU A 237 2.87 -17.13 -2.85
N ALA A 238 3.24 -16.18 -1.99
CA ALA A 238 2.54 -15.97 -0.72
C ALA A 238 1.09 -15.57 -0.98
N LEU A 239 0.83 -14.74 -1.99
CA LEU A 239 -0.53 -14.41 -2.41
C LEU A 239 -1.30 -15.66 -2.85
N ALA A 240 -0.70 -16.51 -3.67
CA ALA A 240 -1.31 -17.77 -4.11
C ALA A 240 -1.66 -18.69 -2.93
N GLU A 241 -0.80 -18.75 -1.91
CA GLU A 241 -1.04 -19.51 -0.69
C GLU A 241 -2.19 -18.91 0.14
N ALA A 242 -2.15 -17.61 0.42
CA ALA A 242 -3.19 -16.92 1.18
C ALA A 242 -4.56 -17.01 0.49
N VAL A 243 -4.62 -16.86 -0.82
CA VAL A 243 -5.87 -17.00 -1.59
C VAL A 243 -6.40 -18.43 -1.56
N ARG A 244 -5.50 -19.44 -1.53
CA ARG A 244 -5.86 -20.86 -1.43
C ARG A 244 -6.39 -21.26 -0.05
N GLU A 245 -5.79 -20.73 1.01
CA GLU A 245 -6.36 -20.80 2.38
C GLU A 245 -7.79 -20.22 2.40
N GLY A 246 -8.02 -19.22 1.55
CA GLY A 246 -9.31 -18.63 1.31
C GLY A 246 -9.78 -17.74 2.46
N GLY A 247 -11.02 -17.29 2.33
CA GLY A 247 -11.62 -16.44 3.35
C GLY A 247 -11.22 -14.97 3.28
N PHE A 248 -10.92 -14.46 2.09
CA PHE A 248 -10.80 -13.02 1.84
C PHE A 248 -11.92 -12.56 0.92
N ASP A 249 -12.49 -11.41 1.28
CA ASP A 249 -13.55 -10.76 0.52
C ASP A 249 -12.96 -9.63 -0.35
N VAL A 250 -11.81 -9.07 0.07
CA VAL A 250 -11.10 -7.99 -0.62
C VAL A 250 -9.61 -8.28 -0.70
N LEU A 251 -9.02 -8.08 -1.88
CA LEU A 251 -7.57 -7.93 -2.05
C LEU A 251 -7.25 -6.43 -2.17
N HIS A 252 -6.60 -5.84 -1.17
CA HIS A 252 -6.12 -4.47 -1.22
C HIS A 252 -4.64 -4.47 -1.60
N PHE A 253 -4.32 -3.99 -2.79
CA PHE A 253 -2.97 -3.96 -3.33
C PHE A 253 -2.42 -2.53 -3.35
N ASP A 254 -1.39 -2.30 -2.54
CA ASP A 254 -0.58 -1.09 -2.49
C ASP A 254 0.80 -1.39 -3.09
N GLY A 255 1.06 -0.87 -4.27
CA GLY A 255 2.29 -1.16 -5.00
C GLY A 255 2.42 -0.38 -6.29
N HIS A 256 3.33 -0.83 -7.14
CA HIS A 256 3.53 -0.24 -8.47
C HIS A 256 2.89 -1.11 -9.54
N GLY A 257 2.61 -0.50 -10.68
CA GLY A 257 2.24 -1.21 -11.88
C GLY A 257 2.87 -0.60 -13.11
N VAL A 258 3.00 -1.41 -14.15
CA VAL A 258 3.59 -1.01 -15.42
C VAL A 258 2.65 -1.41 -16.54
N TYR A 259 2.51 -0.55 -17.54
CA TYR A 259 1.72 -0.81 -18.74
C TYR A 259 2.65 -0.77 -19.96
N GLU A 260 2.49 -1.76 -20.84
CA GLU A 260 3.17 -1.82 -22.13
C GLU A 260 2.18 -1.49 -23.25
N PRO A 261 2.18 -0.24 -23.79
CA PRO A 261 1.20 0.23 -24.76
C PRO A 261 1.14 -0.59 -26.03
N THR A 262 2.28 -1.12 -26.49
CA THR A 262 2.34 -1.89 -27.74
C THR A 262 1.56 -3.20 -27.63
N THR A 263 1.61 -3.82 -26.45
CA THR A 263 1.06 -5.15 -26.22
C THR A 263 -0.29 -5.10 -25.53
N GLY A 264 -0.63 -3.94 -24.93
CA GLY A 264 -1.82 -3.74 -24.11
C GLY A 264 -1.74 -4.43 -22.75
N LEU A 265 -0.57 -4.96 -22.35
CA LEU A 265 -0.43 -5.73 -21.12
C LEU A 265 -0.10 -4.83 -19.92
N GLY A 266 -0.83 -5.03 -18.83
CA GLY A 266 -0.54 -4.49 -17.52
C GLY A 266 0.18 -5.50 -16.63
N PHE A 267 1.12 -5.01 -15.83
CA PHE A 267 1.88 -5.76 -14.83
C PHE A 267 1.73 -5.12 -13.46
N LEU A 268 1.67 -5.93 -12.41
CA LEU A 268 1.79 -5.51 -11.01
C LEU A 268 3.20 -5.83 -10.53
N CYS A 269 3.81 -4.91 -9.79
CA CYS A 269 5.13 -5.09 -9.20
C CYS A 269 5.00 -5.75 -7.83
N PHE A 270 5.53 -6.95 -7.67
CA PHE A 270 5.66 -7.66 -6.41
C PHE A 270 7.11 -7.60 -5.88
N GLU A 271 7.30 -7.85 -4.59
CA GLU A 271 8.63 -8.19 -4.09
C GLU A 271 9.08 -9.51 -4.72
N HIS A 272 10.37 -9.63 -4.99
CA HIS A 272 10.91 -10.82 -5.64
C HIS A 272 10.72 -12.08 -4.78
N ARG A 273 10.40 -13.22 -5.42
CA ARG A 273 10.23 -14.52 -4.75
C ARG A 273 11.48 -15.00 -4.00
N ASP A 274 12.65 -14.75 -4.57
CA ASP A 274 13.95 -15.08 -3.98
C ASP A 274 14.29 -14.08 -2.86
N ALA A 275 14.62 -14.58 -1.68
CA ALA A 275 14.87 -13.75 -0.51
C ALA A 275 16.07 -12.82 -0.66
N ALA A 276 17.14 -13.24 -1.34
CA ALA A 276 18.32 -12.41 -1.53
C ALA A 276 18.06 -11.27 -2.52
N LEU A 277 17.35 -11.58 -3.63
CA LEU A 277 16.93 -10.56 -4.60
C LEU A 277 15.92 -9.58 -4.00
N ARG A 278 15.01 -10.07 -3.15
CA ARG A 278 14.08 -9.24 -2.37
C ARG A 278 14.80 -8.32 -1.40
N GLU A 279 15.79 -8.82 -0.67
CA GLU A 279 16.64 -7.99 0.20
C GLU A 279 17.40 -6.91 -0.59
N ALA A 280 17.81 -7.22 -1.83
CA ALA A 280 18.39 -6.26 -2.76
C ALA A 280 17.37 -5.30 -3.43
N GLY A 281 16.08 -5.40 -3.07
CA GLY A 281 15.02 -4.54 -3.57
C GLY A 281 14.64 -4.79 -5.04
N GLU A 282 14.91 -5.99 -5.56
CA GLU A 282 14.54 -6.38 -6.92
C GLU A 282 13.02 -6.49 -7.09
N VAL A 283 12.57 -6.18 -8.31
CA VAL A 283 11.16 -6.17 -8.69
C VAL A 283 10.81 -7.48 -9.39
N GLU A 284 9.67 -8.07 -9.05
CA GLU A 284 9.06 -9.12 -9.86
C GLU A 284 7.79 -8.60 -10.54
N LEU A 285 7.77 -8.60 -11.88
CA LEU A 285 6.64 -8.12 -12.68
C LEU A 285 5.66 -9.25 -12.95
N ILE A 286 4.42 -9.10 -12.48
CA ILE A 286 3.37 -10.11 -12.56
C ILE A 286 2.27 -9.65 -13.51
N SER A 287 2.07 -10.38 -14.60
CA SER A 287 0.97 -10.14 -15.56
C SER A 287 -0.39 -10.57 -14.99
N GLY A 288 -1.48 -10.16 -15.63
CA GLY A 288 -2.82 -10.68 -15.32
C GLY A 288 -2.96 -12.19 -15.50
N ALA A 289 -2.27 -12.79 -16.47
CA ALA A 289 -2.32 -14.23 -16.71
C ALA A 289 -1.49 -15.03 -15.68
N ALA A 290 -0.31 -14.53 -15.29
CA ALA A 290 0.46 -15.10 -14.18
C ALA A 290 -0.30 -14.99 -12.85
N LEU A 291 -0.95 -13.85 -12.60
CA LEU A 291 -1.81 -13.67 -11.44
C LEU A 291 -3.01 -14.62 -11.46
N LYS A 292 -3.64 -14.81 -12.62
CA LYS A 292 -4.71 -15.80 -12.81
C LYS A 292 -4.25 -17.21 -12.47
N GLN A 293 -3.05 -17.58 -12.92
CA GLN A 293 -2.46 -18.88 -12.61
C GLN A 293 -2.22 -19.03 -11.11
N ALA A 294 -1.67 -18.01 -10.45
CA ALA A 294 -1.43 -17.99 -9.02
C ALA A 294 -2.73 -18.10 -8.20
N MET A 295 -3.79 -17.41 -8.62
CA MET A 295 -5.10 -17.45 -7.96
C MET A 295 -5.90 -18.72 -8.25
N GLY A 296 -5.59 -19.44 -9.34
CA GLY A 296 -6.28 -20.66 -9.75
C GLY A 296 -7.78 -20.43 -10.02
N GLN A 297 -8.64 -21.20 -9.36
CA GLN A 297 -10.10 -21.06 -9.49
C GLN A 297 -10.73 -20.15 -8.43
N HIS A 298 -9.93 -19.59 -7.52
CA HIS A 298 -10.43 -18.71 -6.48
C HIS A 298 -10.93 -17.40 -7.10
N ARG A 299 -12.11 -16.97 -6.67
CA ARG A 299 -12.71 -15.70 -7.10
C ARG A 299 -12.48 -14.67 -6.01
N LEU A 300 -11.98 -13.50 -6.41
CA LEU A 300 -11.88 -12.34 -5.54
C LEU A 300 -13.12 -11.46 -5.75
N PRO A 301 -13.99 -11.27 -4.74
CA PRO A 301 -15.14 -10.39 -4.91
C PRO A 301 -14.77 -8.96 -5.27
N LEU A 302 -13.74 -8.44 -4.62
CA LEU A 302 -13.22 -7.10 -4.86
C LEU A 302 -11.70 -7.10 -4.82
N ALA A 303 -11.08 -6.43 -5.78
CA ALA A 303 -9.72 -5.94 -5.65
C ALA A 303 -9.72 -4.42 -5.56
N PHE A 304 -8.87 -3.88 -4.70
CA PHE A 304 -8.69 -2.45 -4.51
C PHE A 304 -7.23 -2.12 -4.85
N LEU A 305 -7.02 -1.32 -5.89
CA LEU A 305 -5.72 -0.89 -6.35
C LEU A 305 -5.48 0.56 -5.91
N GLU A 306 -4.64 0.73 -4.89
CA GLU A 306 -4.02 2.03 -4.61
C GLU A 306 -2.77 2.27 -5.47
N ALA A 307 -2.37 1.27 -6.25
CA ALA A 307 -1.27 1.33 -7.19
C ALA A 307 -1.55 2.32 -8.33
N CYS A 308 -0.78 3.43 -8.42
CA CYS A 308 -0.59 4.24 -9.64
C CYS A 308 0.59 5.24 -9.57
N GLN A 309 1.63 4.98 -8.76
CA GLN A 309 2.80 5.87 -8.68
C GLN A 309 4.00 5.42 -9.53
N SER A 310 3.78 4.84 -10.72
CA SER A 310 4.89 4.59 -11.64
C SER A 310 5.35 5.92 -12.24
N ALA A 311 6.37 6.54 -11.64
CA ALA A 311 6.95 7.83 -12.01
C ALA A 311 7.50 7.94 -13.44
N GLN A 312 7.35 6.90 -14.28
CA GLN A 312 7.94 6.80 -15.62
C GLN A 312 6.98 6.35 -16.73
N ALA A 313 5.72 6.02 -16.43
CA ALA A 313 4.74 5.71 -17.47
C ALA A 313 3.92 6.95 -17.79
N ALA A 314 4.19 7.58 -18.94
CA ALA A 314 3.31 8.60 -19.52
C ALA A 314 1.92 8.04 -19.86
N ASP A 315 1.79 6.71 -19.87
CA ASP A 315 0.62 5.96 -20.32
C ASP A 315 -0.11 5.32 -19.12
N ARG A 316 -1.23 5.94 -18.74
CA ARG A 316 -2.19 5.60 -17.68
C ARG A 316 -2.41 4.07 -17.49
N PRO A 317 -1.75 3.41 -16.51
CA PRO A 317 -1.73 1.96 -16.39
C PRO A 317 -2.95 1.37 -15.68
N GLU A 318 -3.82 2.18 -15.06
CA GLU A 318 -4.91 1.75 -14.19
C GLU A 318 -5.93 0.85 -14.90
N GLY A 319 -6.29 1.20 -16.14
CA GLY A 319 -7.26 0.43 -16.92
C GLY A 319 -6.72 -0.94 -17.30
N ALA A 320 -5.43 -1.02 -17.60
CA ALA A 320 -4.76 -2.28 -17.93
C ALA A 320 -4.59 -3.18 -16.69
N MET A 321 -4.22 -2.61 -15.54
CA MET A 321 -4.14 -3.35 -14.28
C MET A 321 -5.51 -3.85 -13.82
N ALA A 322 -6.54 -2.99 -13.91
CA ALA A 322 -7.90 -3.39 -13.57
C ALA A 322 -8.39 -4.51 -14.49
N THR A 323 -8.08 -4.44 -15.78
CA THR A 323 -8.37 -5.50 -16.74
C THR A 323 -7.64 -6.79 -16.40
N ALA A 324 -6.34 -6.71 -16.09
CA ALA A 324 -5.53 -7.85 -15.66
C ALA A 324 -6.13 -8.57 -14.43
N LEU A 325 -6.61 -7.83 -13.43
CA LEU A 325 -7.25 -8.40 -12.24
C LEU A 325 -8.63 -9.01 -12.54
N LEU A 326 -9.44 -8.36 -13.38
CA LEU A 326 -10.73 -8.91 -13.81
C LEU A 326 -10.55 -10.21 -14.61
N ASP A 327 -9.49 -10.31 -15.41
CA ASP A 327 -9.11 -11.53 -16.12
C ASP A 327 -8.54 -12.60 -15.16
N ALA A 328 -7.81 -12.17 -14.12
CA ALA A 328 -7.28 -13.03 -13.06
C ALA A 328 -8.36 -13.63 -12.14
N GLY A 329 -9.55 -13.04 -12.13
CA GLY A 329 -10.72 -13.60 -11.46
C GLY A 329 -11.37 -12.68 -10.44
N ALA A 330 -10.96 -11.42 -10.35
CA ALA A 330 -11.70 -10.40 -9.62
C ALA A 330 -13.08 -10.15 -10.28
N GLU A 331 -14.11 -9.90 -9.47
CA GLU A 331 -15.45 -9.55 -9.98
C GLU A 331 -15.64 -8.03 -10.06
N SER A 332 -15.01 -7.30 -9.15
CA SER A 332 -14.91 -5.84 -9.15
C SER A 332 -13.48 -5.41 -8.85
N VAL A 333 -13.04 -4.33 -9.49
CA VAL A 333 -11.75 -3.67 -9.23
C VAL A 333 -11.98 -2.18 -9.08
N ILE A 334 -11.54 -1.61 -7.96
CA ILE A 334 -11.40 -0.16 -7.80
C ILE A 334 -9.95 0.19 -8.09
N ALA A 335 -9.71 1.16 -8.96
CA ALA A 335 -8.37 1.64 -9.29
C ALA A 335 -8.33 3.17 -9.28
N MET A 336 -7.17 3.75 -8.96
CA MET A 336 -6.96 5.20 -8.98
C MET A 336 -6.50 5.62 -10.38
N SER A 337 -7.13 6.62 -10.99
CA SER A 337 -6.74 7.14 -12.32
C SER A 337 -5.54 8.10 -12.30
N HIS A 338 -5.17 8.58 -11.11
CA HIS A 338 -4.10 9.55 -10.88
C HIS A 338 -3.43 9.23 -9.54
N SER A 339 -2.24 9.79 -9.33
CA SER A 339 -1.61 9.79 -8.00
C SER A 339 -2.56 10.39 -6.97
N VAL A 340 -2.83 9.64 -5.89
CA VAL A 340 -3.80 10.02 -4.87
C VAL A 340 -3.09 10.47 -3.60
N LEU A 341 -3.59 11.55 -3.00
CA LEU A 341 -3.17 11.98 -1.67
C LEU A 341 -3.58 10.95 -0.61
N VAL A 342 -2.72 10.74 0.39
CA VAL A 342 -3.01 9.85 1.53
C VAL A 342 -4.34 10.22 2.21
N THR A 343 -4.63 11.51 2.36
CA THR A 343 -5.89 11.98 2.96
C THR A 343 -7.11 11.67 2.10
N THR A 344 -6.96 11.66 0.77
CA THR A 344 -8.01 11.27 -0.18
C THR A 344 -8.27 9.77 -0.10
N ALA A 345 -7.21 8.95 -0.15
CA ALA A 345 -7.30 7.50 -0.01
C ALA A 345 -8.00 7.12 1.29
N ALA A 346 -7.57 7.67 2.43
CA ALA A 346 -8.16 7.42 3.74
C ALA A 346 -9.67 7.71 3.77
N ARG A 347 -10.08 8.91 3.32
CA ARG A 347 -11.49 9.32 3.33
C ARG A 347 -12.36 8.49 2.39
N PHE A 348 -11.85 8.18 1.21
CA PHE A 348 -12.56 7.31 0.27
C PHE A 348 -12.74 5.92 0.87
N THR A 349 -11.65 5.33 1.37
CA THR A 349 -11.61 3.98 1.95
C THR A 349 -12.55 3.84 3.14
N GLU A 350 -12.54 4.79 4.07
CA GLU A 350 -13.45 4.79 5.22
C GLU A 350 -14.92 4.82 4.77
N ALA A 351 -15.29 5.78 3.92
CA ALA A 351 -16.65 5.92 3.43
C ALA A 351 -17.10 4.70 2.60
N PHE A 352 -16.19 4.13 1.82
CA PHE A 352 -16.41 2.95 1.00
C PHE A 352 -16.70 1.72 1.86
N TYR A 353 -15.82 1.37 2.81
CA TYR A 353 -16.03 0.21 3.68
C TYR A 353 -17.25 0.37 4.59
N ARG A 354 -17.52 1.59 5.09
CA ARG A 354 -18.75 1.88 5.83
C ARG A 354 -20.00 1.57 4.99
N ALA A 355 -20.03 2.04 3.74
CA ALA A 355 -21.15 1.74 2.85
C ALA A 355 -21.29 0.24 2.55
N LEU A 356 -20.18 -0.50 2.41
CA LEU A 356 -20.25 -1.96 2.24
C LEU A 356 -20.86 -2.65 3.46
N ILE A 357 -20.45 -2.28 4.68
CA ILE A 357 -21.00 -2.82 5.94
C ILE A 357 -22.50 -2.52 6.07
N ASP A 358 -22.94 -1.36 5.57
CA ASP A 358 -24.37 -0.98 5.50
C ASP A 358 -25.17 -1.80 4.47
N GLY A 359 -24.58 -2.81 3.84
CA GLY A 359 -25.23 -3.67 2.86
C GLY A 359 -25.42 -3.00 1.49
N ARG A 360 -24.56 -2.04 1.13
CA ARG A 360 -24.53 -1.47 -0.22
C ARG A 360 -23.71 -2.34 -1.17
N THR A 361 -24.08 -2.31 -2.44
CA THR A 361 -23.29 -2.95 -3.49
C THR A 361 -21.97 -2.19 -3.70
N VAL A 362 -21.01 -2.81 -4.40
CA VAL A 362 -19.72 -2.16 -4.67
C VAL A 362 -19.89 -0.82 -5.39
N ALA A 363 -20.75 -0.74 -6.42
CA ALA A 363 -20.93 0.52 -7.14
C ALA A 363 -21.66 1.59 -6.32
N GLU A 364 -22.61 1.20 -5.45
CA GLU A 364 -23.24 2.14 -4.51
C GLU A 364 -22.22 2.67 -3.50
N ALA A 365 -21.36 1.79 -2.95
CA ALA A 365 -20.31 2.17 -2.01
C ALA A 365 -19.29 3.12 -2.66
N THR A 366 -18.85 2.85 -3.90
CA THR A 366 -17.99 3.75 -4.67
C THR A 366 -18.66 5.11 -4.87
N THR A 367 -19.94 5.13 -5.27
CA THR A 367 -20.67 6.39 -5.50
C THR A 367 -20.78 7.23 -4.22
N ARG A 368 -21.11 6.59 -3.10
CA ARG A 368 -21.17 7.26 -1.79
C ARG A 368 -19.81 7.80 -1.35
N ALA A 369 -18.75 7.02 -1.51
CA ALA A 369 -17.41 7.48 -1.17
C ALA A 369 -16.98 8.70 -2.01
N ARG A 370 -17.35 8.76 -3.30
CA ARG A 370 -17.16 9.96 -4.13
C ARG A 370 -17.97 11.16 -3.64
N GLN A 371 -19.22 10.95 -3.20
CA GLN A 371 -20.03 12.01 -2.59
C GLN A 371 -19.40 12.55 -1.29
N THR A 372 -18.80 11.68 -0.47
CA THR A 372 -18.03 12.07 0.71
C THR A 372 -16.81 12.92 0.35
N LEU A 373 -16.03 12.52 -0.66
CA LEU A 373 -14.90 13.31 -1.14
C LEU A 373 -15.33 14.69 -1.67
N ALA A 374 -16.42 14.74 -2.44
CA ALA A 374 -16.93 15.97 -3.04
C ALA A 374 -17.50 16.96 -1.99
N SER A 375 -18.14 16.44 -0.94
CA SER A 375 -18.68 17.27 0.15
C SER A 375 -17.60 17.77 1.12
N ASN A 376 -16.42 17.16 1.12
CA ASN A 376 -15.32 17.49 2.02
C ASN A 376 -14.05 17.76 1.21
N PRO A 377 -13.89 18.92 0.53
CA PRO A 377 -12.76 19.17 -0.37
C PRO A 377 -11.43 19.49 0.33
N GLU A 378 -11.41 19.75 1.63
CA GLU A 378 -10.18 20.07 2.38
C GLU A 378 -9.28 18.84 2.48
N ARG A 379 -7.99 18.94 2.13
CA ARG A 379 -7.01 17.83 2.17
C ARG A 379 -5.88 18.04 3.16
N GLY A 380 -5.91 19.16 3.89
CA GLY A 380 -4.92 19.56 4.88
C GLY A 380 -5.03 21.06 5.14
N PRO A 381 -4.21 21.62 6.06
CA PRO A 381 -4.20 23.05 6.36
C PRO A 381 -3.98 23.88 5.09
N GLY A 382 -4.97 24.71 4.72
CA GLY A 382 -4.91 25.58 3.53
C GLY A 382 -4.99 24.88 2.17
N LEU A 383 -5.13 23.55 2.12
CA LEU A 383 -5.23 22.79 0.86
C LEU A 383 -6.66 22.33 0.61
N ARG A 384 -7.25 22.79 -0.49
CA ARG A 384 -8.50 22.27 -1.04
C ARG A 384 -8.21 21.55 -2.35
N LEU A 385 -8.86 20.40 -2.57
CA LEU A 385 -8.70 19.60 -3.78
C LEU A 385 -10.00 18.90 -4.17
N THR A 386 -10.31 18.96 -5.46
CA THR A 386 -11.45 18.33 -6.12
C THR A 386 -10.98 17.06 -6.82
N ASP A 387 -10.88 15.97 -6.07
CA ASP A 387 -10.27 14.69 -6.49
C ASP A 387 -11.24 13.50 -6.40
N TRP A 388 -12.53 13.77 -6.23
CA TRP A 388 -13.57 12.75 -6.13
C TRP A 388 -13.70 11.89 -7.40
N SER A 389 -13.19 12.35 -8.54
CA SER A 389 -13.17 11.62 -9.81
C SER A 389 -12.01 10.62 -9.93
N VAL A 390 -11.03 10.64 -9.01
CA VAL A 390 -9.83 9.80 -9.10
C VAL A 390 -10.13 8.31 -8.96
N PRO A 391 -10.93 7.84 -7.99
CA PRO A 391 -11.23 6.42 -7.84
C PRO A 391 -12.19 5.97 -8.94
N VAL A 392 -11.85 4.92 -9.70
CA VAL A 392 -12.57 4.39 -10.86
C VAL A 392 -12.98 2.93 -10.62
N LEU A 393 -14.22 2.58 -10.97
CA LEU A 393 -14.76 1.21 -10.81
C LEU A 393 -14.80 0.44 -12.13
N PHE A 394 -14.17 -0.73 -12.13
CA PHE A 394 -14.21 -1.75 -13.18
C PHE A 394 -14.91 -3.02 -12.67
N GLN A 395 -15.72 -3.68 -13.50
CA GLN A 395 -16.44 -4.90 -13.14
C GLN A 395 -16.51 -5.89 -14.31
N ARG A 396 -16.72 -7.17 -14.02
CA ARG A 396 -16.93 -8.22 -15.03
C ARG A 396 -18.42 -8.48 -15.34
N GLY A 397 -19.35 -7.94 -14.57
CA GLY A 397 -20.76 -8.26 -14.74
C GLY A 397 -21.71 -7.46 -13.85
N GLU A 398 -22.55 -8.19 -13.09
CA GLU A 398 -23.45 -7.58 -12.13
C GLU A 398 -22.69 -6.87 -11.01
N ASP A 399 -23.37 -5.90 -10.39
CA ASP A 399 -22.80 -5.18 -9.26
C ASP A 399 -22.98 -6.01 -7.98
N PRO A 400 -21.91 -6.58 -7.40
CA PRO A 400 -22.05 -7.54 -6.32
C PRO A 400 -22.38 -6.85 -5.00
N LEU A 401 -23.25 -7.49 -4.21
CA LEU A 401 -23.36 -7.24 -2.78
C LEU A 401 -22.29 -8.08 -2.08
N LEU A 402 -21.31 -7.43 -1.43
CA LEU A 402 -20.21 -8.16 -0.77
C LEU A 402 -20.65 -8.78 0.54
N VAL A 403 -21.28 -7.99 1.41
CA VAL A 403 -21.75 -8.45 2.72
C VAL A 403 -23.23 -8.20 2.91
N THR A 404 -23.92 -9.14 3.54
CA THR A 404 -25.27 -8.89 4.06
C THR A 404 -25.12 -8.00 5.30
N GLY A 405 -25.54 -6.73 5.21
CA GLY A 405 -25.40 -5.76 6.30
C GLY A 405 -26.10 -6.17 7.61
N GLY A 406 -25.82 -5.45 8.69
CA GLY A 406 -26.44 -5.69 10.01
C GLY A 406 -25.47 -5.92 11.18
N VAL A 407 -24.16 -5.73 10.99
CA VAL A 407 -23.23 -5.65 12.12
C VAL A 407 -23.17 -4.19 12.60
N PRO A 408 -23.47 -3.90 13.88
CA PRO A 408 -23.26 -2.57 14.42
C PRO A 408 -21.76 -2.25 14.35
N ALA A 409 -21.39 -1.14 13.67
CA ALA A 409 -20.04 -0.58 13.72
C ALA A 409 -19.79 0.09 15.10
N HIS A 410 -20.03 -0.63 16.19
CA HIS A 410 -19.93 -0.14 17.56
C HIS A 410 -18.73 -0.81 18.25
N GLY A 411 -17.90 -0.02 18.93
CA GLY A 411 -16.75 -0.53 19.69
C GLY A 411 -15.38 -0.38 19.01
N GLY A 412 -15.31 0.26 17.84
CA GLY A 412 -14.03 0.55 17.16
C GLY A 412 -13.04 1.30 18.04
N GLU A 413 -13.49 2.31 18.80
CA GLU A 413 -12.65 3.05 19.76
C GLU A 413 -12.07 2.16 20.86
N LYS A 414 -12.86 1.21 21.39
CA LYS A 414 -12.39 0.27 22.41
C LYS A 414 -11.34 -0.68 21.84
N ALA A 415 -11.60 -1.26 20.67
CA ALA A 415 -10.65 -2.14 19.99
C ALA A 415 -9.35 -1.41 19.61
N ALA A 416 -9.44 -0.16 19.13
CA ALA A 416 -8.29 0.68 18.83
C ALA A 416 -7.46 0.97 20.09
N ARG A 417 -8.11 1.30 21.22
CA ARG A 417 -7.44 1.54 22.51
C ARG A 417 -6.74 0.29 23.03
N GLU A 418 -7.38 -0.87 22.94
CA GLU A 418 -6.78 -2.16 23.32
C GLU A 418 -5.59 -2.55 22.43
N LYS A 419 -5.60 -2.19 21.14
CA LYS A 419 -4.45 -2.38 20.24
C LYS A 419 -3.32 -1.41 20.58
N ALA A 420 -3.62 -0.14 20.83
CA ALA A 420 -2.63 0.88 21.22
C ALA A 420 -1.90 0.50 22.52
N ALA A 421 -2.60 -0.11 23.48
CA ALA A 421 -2.03 -0.60 24.73
C ALA A 421 -0.91 -1.64 24.53
N ARG A 422 -0.88 -2.36 23.40
CA ARG A 422 0.07 -3.46 23.13
C ARG A 422 1.48 -2.98 22.77
N HIS A 423 1.69 -1.67 22.66
CA HIS A 423 2.98 -1.06 22.39
C HIS A 423 3.22 0.21 23.24
N GLU A 424 2.48 0.40 24.33
CA GLU A 424 2.62 1.53 25.28
C GLU A 424 4.02 1.63 25.90
N THR A 425 4.80 0.54 25.92
CA THR A 425 6.16 0.54 26.48
C THR A 425 7.23 1.09 25.52
N LEU A 426 6.89 1.40 24.27
CA LEU A 426 7.85 1.96 23.31
C LEU A 426 8.08 3.46 23.59
N PRO A 427 9.34 3.93 23.64
CA PRO A 427 9.65 5.32 24.01
C PRO A 427 9.09 6.32 23.01
N GLU A 428 8.24 7.26 23.46
CA GLU A 428 7.66 8.31 22.62
C GLU A 428 8.74 9.21 21.99
N ILE A 429 8.48 9.67 20.76
CA ILE A 429 9.30 10.69 20.10
C ILE A 429 8.75 12.05 20.52
N ALA A 430 9.52 12.80 21.32
CA ALA A 430 9.14 14.15 21.71
C ALA A 430 9.37 15.13 20.55
N ASN A 431 8.47 16.11 20.38
CA ASN A 431 8.65 17.32 19.57
C ASN A 431 8.68 17.17 18.04
N HIS A 432 8.74 15.96 17.48
CA HIS A 432 8.67 15.72 16.04
C HIS A 432 8.12 14.33 15.69
N THR A 433 7.85 14.09 14.40
CA THR A 433 7.47 12.75 13.89
C THR A 433 8.70 11.97 13.44
N PHE A 434 8.57 10.66 13.24
CA PHE A 434 9.66 9.86 12.68
C PHE A 434 9.89 10.22 11.20
N VAL A 435 11.07 10.77 10.88
CA VAL A 435 11.43 11.22 9.53
C VAL A 435 12.57 10.36 8.96
N GLY A 436 12.42 9.97 7.70
CA GLY A 436 13.42 9.22 6.94
C GLY A 436 13.58 7.77 7.39
N ARG A 437 14.77 7.21 7.17
CA ARG A 437 15.15 5.82 7.55
C ARG A 437 14.30 4.71 6.93
N LEU A 438 13.67 5.02 5.80
CA LEU A 438 12.74 4.11 5.16
C LEU A 438 13.42 2.81 4.68
N HIS A 439 14.61 2.94 4.08
CA HIS A 439 15.40 1.81 3.59
C HIS A 439 15.83 0.91 4.76
N GLU A 440 16.31 1.49 5.86
CA GLU A 440 16.76 0.76 7.03
C GLU A 440 15.62 -0.01 7.70
N ARG A 441 14.45 0.62 7.80
CA ARG A 441 13.21 -0.03 8.29
C ARG A 441 12.83 -1.22 7.41
N LEU A 442 12.75 -1.02 6.09
CA LEU A 442 12.41 -2.07 5.13
C LEU A 442 13.42 -3.22 5.12
N ALA A 443 14.71 -2.92 5.23
CA ALA A 443 15.75 -3.94 5.34
C ALA A 443 15.54 -4.84 6.57
N ILE A 444 15.21 -4.24 7.73
CA ILE A 444 14.92 -5.00 8.96
C ILE A 444 13.63 -5.82 8.80
N GLU A 445 12.58 -5.26 8.20
CA GLU A 445 11.33 -5.99 7.95
C GLU A 445 11.52 -7.19 7.00
N ARG A 446 12.29 -7.01 5.91
CA ARG A 446 12.64 -8.08 4.97
C ARG A 446 13.52 -9.13 5.64
N ALA A 447 14.47 -8.71 6.48
CA ALA A 447 15.33 -9.62 7.22
C ALA A 447 14.55 -10.48 8.21
N PHE A 448 13.51 -9.94 8.87
CA PHE A 448 12.67 -10.72 9.79
C PHE A 448 11.84 -11.82 9.12
N GLU A 449 11.74 -11.86 7.78
CA GLU A 449 11.15 -13.00 7.06
C GLU A 449 12.02 -14.26 7.20
N THR A 450 13.34 -14.13 7.19
CA THR A 450 14.27 -15.25 7.15
C THR A 450 15.09 -15.41 8.42
N ARG A 451 15.31 -14.32 9.16
CA ARG A 451 16.18 -14.24 10.34
C ARG A 451 15.39 -13.92 11.59
N ARG A 452 15.90 -14.37 12.73
CA ARG A 452 15.25 -14.24 14.04
C ARG A 452 15.71 -13.02 14.83
N VAL A 453 16.90 -12.53 14.53
CA VAL A 453 17.55 -11.41 15.19
C VAL A 453 17.97 -10.37 14.16
N SER A 454 17.81 -9.09 14.51
CA SER A 454 18.42 -7.97 13.81
C SER A 454 19.19 -7.10 14.78
N VAL A 455 20.40 -6.67 14.41
CA VAL A 455 21.25 -5.76 15.18
C VAL A 455 21.42 -4.46 14.40
N VAL A 456 21.09 -3.33 15.01
CA VAL A 456 21.25 -1.99 14.45
C VAL A 456 22.49 -1.35 15.07
N LEU A 457 23.52 -1.13 14.25
CA LEU A 457 24.76 -0.48 14.61
C LEU A 457 24.74 1.00 14.22
N GLY A 458 25.53 1.82 14.90
CA GLY A 458 25.67 3.25 14.57
C GLY A 458 26.15 4.07 15.76
N VAL A 459 26.73 5.24 15.51
CA VAL A 459 27.27 6.05 16.61
C VAL A 459 26.16 6.66 17.49
N GLY A 460 26.55 7.26 18.62
CA GLY A 460 25.62 7.96 19.50
C GLY A 460 24.84 9.05 18.76
N GLY A 461 23.54 9.19 19.05
CA GLY A 461 22.70 10.23 18.46
C GLY A 461 22.23 10.01 17.01
N GLN A 462 22.58 8.91 16.33
CA GLN A 462 22.14 8.65 14.95
C GLN A 462 20.68 8.20 14.78
N GLY A 463 19.94 7.99 15.88
CA GLY A 463 18.53 7.60 15.87
C GLY A 463 18.26 6.09 15.96
N LYS A 464 19.20 5.27 16.46
CA LYS A 464 19.00 3.81 16.64
C LYS A 464 17.77 3.47 17.48
N THR A 465 17.70 4.03 18.69
CA THR A 465 16.56 3.89 19.62
C THR A 465 15.25 4.29 18.95
N THR A 466 15.25 5.43 18.25
CA THR A 466 14.08 5.95 17.54
C THR A 466 13.62 5.01 16.42
N LEU A 467 14.56 4.49 15.61
CA LEU A 467 14.27 3.51 14.55
C LEU A 467 13.71 2.21 15.14
N ALA A 468 14.30 1.70 16.22
CA ALA A 468 13.86 0.47 16.86
C ALA A 468 12.46 0.60 17.47
N ALA A 469 12.17 1.73 18.14
CA ALA A 469 10.85 2.04 18.64
C ALA A 469 9.82 2.14 17.50
N GLU A 470 10.18 2.80 16.40
CA GLU A 470 9.29 2.95 15.25
C GLU A 470 8.98 1.62 14.55
N ILE A 471 9.99 0.76 14.36
CA ILE A 471 9.79 -0.61 13.86
C ILE A 471 8.83 -1.38 14.77
N GLY A 472 9.00 -1.27 16.10
CA GLY A 472 8.11 -1.89 17.07
C GLY A 472 6.66 -1.41 16.92
N ARG A 473 6.44 -0.09 16.81
CA ARG A 473 5.09 0.47 16.61
C ARG A 473 4.47 -0.02 15.33
N TRP A 474 5.19 0.11 14.23
CA TRP A 474 4.74 -0.28 12.91
C TRP A 474 4.36 -1.77 12.86
N LEU A 475 5.22 -2.66 13.35
CA LEU A 475 5.01 -4.10 13.28
C LEU A 475 3.88 -4.60 14.20
N VAL A 476 3.59 -3.89 15.30
CA VAL A 476 2.38 -4.16 16.10
C VAL A 476 1.14 -3.62 15.40
N ARG A 477 1.23 -2.41 14.84
CA ARG A 477 0.12 -1.73 14.17
C ARG A 477 -0.38 -2.47 12.93
N CYS A 478 0.51 -3.02 12.12
CA CYS A 478 0.15 -3.88 10.99
C CYS A 478 -0.11 -5.35 11.39
N GLU A 479 -0.23 -5.63 12.69
CA GLU A 479 -0.51 -6.95 13.27
C GLU A 479 0.48 -8.05 12.86
N ARG A 480 1.72 -7.69 12.52
CA ARG A 480 2.81 -8.68 12.38
C ARG A 480 3.14 -9.30 13.73
N PHE A 481 3.17 -8.45 14.76
CA PHE A 481 3.39 -8.85 16.13
C PHE A 481 2.20 -8.44 16.98
N ARG A 482 1.84 -9.29 17.95
CA ARG A 482 0.81 -9.00 18.93
C ARG A 482 1.21 -7.81 19.81
N ALA A 483 2.47 -7.74 20.20
CA ALA A 483 3.02 -6.73 21.10
C ALA A 483 4.52 -6.53 20.86
N ALA A 484 5.06 -5.41 21.34
CA ALA A 484 6.48 -5.12 21.34
C ALA A 484 6.95 -4.78 22.75
N ALA A 485 7.90 -5.55 23.29
CA ALA A 485 8.60 -5.23 24.52
C ALA A 485 9.84 -4.41 24.23
N PHE A 486 10.04 -3.32 24.97
CA PHE A 486 11.21 -2.47 24.84
C PHE A 486 11.94 -2.40 26.18
N VAL A 487 13.22 -2.74 26.18
CA VAL A 487 14.07 -2.68 27.37
C VAL A 487 15.40 -2.00 27.03
N SER A 488 15.77 -0.99 27.82
CA SER A 488 17.10 -0.38 27.76
C SER A 488 18.01 -1.00 28.81
N VAL A 489 19.24 -1.34 28.42
CA VAL A 489 20.27 -1.86 29.35
C VAL A 489 21.27 -0.77 29.79
N GLU A 490 21.02 0.49 29.45
CA GLU A 490 21.91 1.62 29.75
C GLU A 490 22.19 1.80 31.25
N ALA A 491 21.19 1.58 32.10
CA ALA A 491 21.33 1.65 33.55
C ALA A 491 21.89 0.37 34.18
N THR A 492 22.34 -0.60 33.36
CA THR A 492 22.79 -1.93 33.79
C THR A 492 21.85 -2.59 34.82
N PRO A 493 20.55 -2.73 34.51
CA PRO A 493 19.61 -3.36 35.44
C PRO A 493 19.97 -4.82 35.69
N PRO A 494 19.66 -5.37 36.88
CA PRO A 494 19.76 -6.81 37.10
C PRO A 494 18.81 -7.56 36.15
N ILE A 495 19.12 -8.83 35.87
CA ILE A 495 18.39 -9.63 34.89
C ILE A 495 16.91 -9.78 35.25
N GLU A 496 16.55 -9.86 36.54
CA GLU A 496 15.17 -9.89 37.02
C GLU A 496 14.41 -8.61 36.69
N GLY A 497 15.11 -7.46 36.67
CA GLY A 497 14.57 -6.18 36.25
C GLY A 497 14.24 -6.17 34.76
N VAL A 498 15.14 -6.70 33.93
CA VAL A 498 14.92 -6.89 32.48
C VAL A 498 13.73 -7.80 32.23
N LEU A 499 13.69 -8.98 32.87
CA LEU A 499 12.61 -9.95 32.74
C LEU A 499 11.26 -9.38 33.20
N SER A 500 11.26 -8.61 34.29
CA SER A 500 10.06 -7.90 34.76
C SER A 500 9.56 -6.89 33.73
N GLN A 501 10.44 -6.11 33.09
CA GLN A 501 10.06 -5.15 32.05
C GLN A 501 9.49 -5.86 30.82
N ILE A 502 10.18 -6.88 30.31
CA ILE A 502 9.71 -7.67 29.17
C ILE A 502 8.36 -8.30 29.48
N GLY A 503 8.24 -8.99 30.61
CA GLY A 503 7.00 -9.67 30.96
C GLY A 503 5.84 -8.71 31.18
N ARG A 504 6.06 -7.53 31.77
CA ARG A 504 5.02 -6.49 31.90
C ARG A 504 4.56 -5.94 30.55
N ALA A 505 5.50 -5.73 29.63
CA ALA A 505 5.18 -5.24 28.28
C ALA A 505 4.35 -6.27 27.48
N LEU A 506 4.63 -7.56 27.63
CA LEU A 506 3.99 -8.61 26.85
C LEU A 506 2.70 -9.16 27.48
N MET A 507 2.70 -9.34 28.81
CA MET A 507 1.64 -10.03 29.55
C MET A 507 0.82 -9.11 30.45
N GLY A 508 1.19 -7.83 30.56
CA GLY A 508 0.49 -6.82 31.34
C GLY A 508 1.13 -6.51 32.70
N ARG A 509 0.68 -5.41 33.31
CA ARG A 509 1.31 -4.79 34.51
C ARG A 509 1.40 -5.68 35.75
N SER A 510 0.59 -6.75 35.81
CA SER A 510 0.59 -7.72 36.92
C SER A 510 1.77 -8.69 36.88
N PHE A 511 2.52 -8.76 35.78
CA PHE A 511 3.69 -9.63 35.71
C PHE A 511 4.81 -9.12 36.62
N VAL A 512 5.34 -10.01 37.47
CA VAL A 512 6.44 -9.75 38.39
C VAL A 512 7.27 -11.04 38.51
N VAL A 513 8.60 -10.92 38.50
CA VAL A 513 9.50 -12.03 38.84
C VAL A 513 9.37 -12.32 40.34
N GLN A 514 8.91 -13.53 40.69
CA GLN A 514 8.68 -13.90 42.08
C GLN A 514 9.93 -14.55 42.69
N GLY A 515 10.43 -13.99 43.79
CA GLY A 515 11.63 -14.48 44.46
C GLY A 515 12.93 -13.86 43.90
N SER A 516 14.05 -14.51 44.18
CA SER A 516 15.39 -14.08 43.75
C SER A 516 16.26 -15.30 43.44
N GLY A 517 17.26 -15.14 42.57
CA GLY A 517 18.19 -16.20 42.21
C GLY A 517 17.76 -17.01 40.98
N GLU A 518 18.55 -18.05 40.68
CA GLU A 518 18.49 -18.77 39.40
C GLU A 518 17.13 -19.42 39.11
N GLU A 519 16.46 -20.00 40.11
CA GLU A 519 15.13 -20.62 39.93
C GLU A 519 14.05 -19.60 39.56
N ALA A 520 14.06 -18.42 40.20
CA ALA A 520 13.12 -17.34 39.91
C ALA A 520 13.32 -16.78 38.50
N ILE A 521 14.59 -16.62 38.10
CA ILE A 521 15.00 -16.22 36.75
C ILE A 521 14.52 -17.25 35.72
N ALA A 522 14.79 -18.53 35.95
CA ALA A 522 14.40 -19.62 35.05
C ALA A 522 12.87 -19.67 34.88
N HIS A 523 12.11 -19.58 35.97
CA HIS A 523 10.65 -19.56 35.92
C HIS A 523 10.10 -18.37 35.13
N ALA A 524 10.68 -17.18 35.32
CA ALA A 524 10.30 -15.99 34.57
C ALA A 524 10.62 -16.11 33.07
N ILE A 525 11.78 -16.67 32.72
CA ILE A 525 12.16 -16.96 31.35
C ILE A 525 11.16 -17.94 30.72
N ASP A 526 10.82 -19.03 31.40
CA ASP A 526 9.88 -20.03 30.88
C ASP A 526 8.48 -19.47 30.68
N ALA A 527 7.99 -18.61 31.59
CA ALA A 527 6.72 -17.92 31.42
C ALA A 527 6.72 -17.01 30.18
N ILE A 528 7.79 -16.24 29.96
CA ILE A 528 7.95 -15.39 28.77
C ILE A 528 8.04 -16.25 27.50
N ARG A 529 8.80 -17.36 27.53
CA ARG A 529 8.94 -18.27 26.39
C ARG A 529 7.62 -18.91 25.99
N ASP A 530 6.84 -19.37 26.97
CA ASP A 530 5.51 -19.94 26.71
C ASP A 530 4.57 -18.89 26.09
N TRP A 531 4.62 -17.64 26.57
CA TRP A 531 3.87 -16.54 25.97
C TRP A 531 4.29 -16.28 24.51
N LEU A 532 5.60 -16.12 24.26
CA LEU A 532 6.18 -15.86 22.93
C LEU A 532 5.97 -17.00 21.93
N SER A 533 5.81 -18.23 22.44
CA SER A 533 5.53 -19.41 21.60
C SER A 533 4.09 -19.43 21.09
N ARG A 534 3.16 -18.82 21.83
CA ARG A 534 1.73 -18.72 21.48
C ARG A 534 1.37 -17.41 20.79
N HIS A 535 2.18 -16.37 20.99
CA HIS A 535 1.94 -15.03 20.48
C HIS A 535 3.20 -14.46 19.85
N PRO A 536 3.22 -14.21 18.53
CA PRO A 536 4.36 -13.56 17.89
C PRO A 536 4.56 -12.16 18.47
N CYS A 537 5.73 -11.87 19.04
CA CYS A 537 6.06 -10.55 19.59
C CYS A 537 7.45 -10.07 19.14
N LEU A 538 7.68 -8.77 19.24
CA LEU A 538 9.02 -8.19 19.10
C LEU A 538 9.60 -7.91 20.49
N VAL A 539 10.86 -8.27 20.72
CA VAL A 539 11.63 -7.82 21.90
C VAL A 539 12.76 -6.93 21.42
N VAL A 540 12.77 -5.68 21.88
CA VAL A 540 13.77 -4.68 21.58
C VAL A 540 14.70 -4.53 22.78
N ILE A 541 16.00 -4.73 22.58
CA ILE A 541 17.06 -4.54 23.57
C ILE A 541 17.89 -3.33 23.11
N ASP A 542 17.74 -2.22 23.82
CA ASP A 542 18.34 -0.94 23.46
C ASP A 542 19.61 -0.63 24.27
N ASN A 543 20.55 0.09 23.65
CA ASN A 543 21.83 0.53 24.23
C ASN A 543 22.73 -0.64 24.68
N PHE A 544 22.81 -1.71 23.87
CA PHE A 544 23.58 -2.91 24.21
C PHE A 544 25.09 -2.65 24.37
N GLU A 545 25.62 -1.57 23.79
CA GLU A 545 27.02 -1.18 23.94
C GLU A 545 27.46 -1.04 25.41
N THR A 546 26.53 -0.75 26.33
CA THR A 546 26.81 -0.62 27.76
C THR A 546 27.32 -1.92 28.39
N LEU A 547 26.99 -3.05 27.78
CA LEU A 547 27.40 -4.39 28.24
C LEU A 547 28.61 -4.93 27.48
N LEU A 548 29.12 -4.22 26.46
CA LEU A 548 30.30 -4.66 25.73
C LEU A 548 31.56 -4.54 26.61
N PRO A 549 32.55 -5.43 26.43
CA PRO A 549 33.82 -5.30 27.13
C PRO A 549 34.48 -3.95 26.77
N PRO A 550 35.17 -3.31 27.73
CA PRO A 550 35.92 -2.11 27.41
C PRO A 550 37.04 -2.43 26.41
N PRO A 551 37.61 -1.40 25.73
CA PRO A 551 38.78 -1.58 24.87
C PRO A 551 39.91 -2.32 25.62
N ALA A 552 40.73 -3.07 24.87
CA ALA A 552 41.77 -3.95 25.43
C ALA A 552 42.75 -3.25 26.41
N ASP A 553 42.84 -1.92 26.36
CA ASP A 553 43.77 -1.09 27.13
C ASP A 553 43.16 -0.53 28.44
N ALA A 554 41.92 -0.86 28.79
CA ALA A 554 41.25 -0.34 29.97
C ALA A 554 41.58 -1.14 31.26
N PRO A 555 41.81 -0.48 32.41
CA PRO A 555 42.13 -1.17 33.66
C PRO A 555 40.97 -2.05 34.15
N ALA A 556 41.31 -3.25 34.63
CA ALA A 556 40.34 -4.21 35.15
C ALA A 556 39.79 -3.76 36.51
N ALA A 557 38.57 -3.21 36.54
CA ALA A 557 37.80 -2.92 37.75
C ALA A 557 36.87 -4.08 38.13
N GLU A 558 36.59 -4.27 39.43
CA GLU A 558 35.67 -5.31 39.97
C GLU A 558 34.25 -5.23 39.37
N THR A 559 33.80 -4.04 38.94
CA THR A 559 32.53 -3.82 38.21
C THR A 559 32.48 -4.46 36.81
N LEU A 560 33.58 -5.06 36.33
CA LEU A 560 33.62 -5.77 35.04
C LEU A 560 33.09 -7.21 35.12
N THR A 561 33.15 -7.88 36.28
CA THR A 561 32.69 -9.27 36.40
C THR A 561 31.18 -9.35 36.29
N ASP A 562 30.44 -8.57 37.08
CA ASP A 562 28.98 -8.49 37.03
C ASP A 562 28.47 -8.06 35.63
N LYS A 563 29.17 -7.12 34.98
CA LYS A 563 28.87 -6.71 33.60
C LYS A 563 29.10 -7.82 32.58
N ARG A 564 30.15 -8.63 32.73
CA ARG A 564 30.43 -9.78 31.86
C ARG A 564 29.37 -10.87 32.03
N GLU A 565 28.98 -11.16 33.26
CA GLU A 565 27.92 -12.12 33.57
C GLU A 565 26.57 -11.64 33.01
N LEU A 566 26.21 -10.38 33.27
CA LEU A 566 24.99 -9.78 32.71
C LEU A 566 25.02 -9.75 31.18
N ARG A 567 26.15 -9.42 30.55
CA ARG A 567 26.33 -9.50 29.09
C ARG A 567 26.00 -10.89 28.59
N GLN A 568 26.60 -11.92 29.19
CA GLN A 568 26.40 -13.30 28.76
C GLN A 568 24.94 -13.72 28.94
N ALA A 569 24.34 -13.43 30.11
CA ALA A 569 22.94 -13.69 30.40
C ALA A 569 22.00 -12.98 29.41
N MET A 570 22.29 -11.74 29.03
CA MET A 570 21.51 -10.99 28.05
C MET A 570 21.63 -11.55 26.63
N LEU A 571 22.82 -11.99 26.20
CA LEU A 571 23.01 -12.66 24.91
C LEU A 571 22.26 -13.99 24.86
N ASP A 572 22.33 -14.77 25.94
CA ASP A 572 21.63 -16.06 26.07
C ASP A 572 20.11 -15.87 26.10
N LEU A 573 19.63 -14.85 26.82
CA LEU A 573 18.23 -14.46 26.85
C LEU A 573 17.76 -14.04 25.45
N ALA A 574 18.44 -13.07 24.82
CA ALA A 574 18.10 -12.58 23.48
C ALA A 574 18.02 -13.74 22.47
N TRP A 575 19.01 -14.63 22.49
CA TRP A 575 19.04 -15.80 21.63
C TRP A 575 17.86 -16.74 21.90
N THR A 576 17.57 -17.02 23.17
CA THR A 576 16.46 -17.89 23.60
C THR A 576 15.11 -17.32 23.17
N LEU A 577 14.86 -16.04 23.43
CA LEU A 577 13.60 -15.39 23.09
C LEU A 577 13.38 -15.32 21.57
N SER A 578 14.44 -15.10 20.78
CA SER A 578 14.36 -15.05 19.31
C SER A 578 13.87 -16.35 18.66
N ARG A 579 13.99 -17.48 19.38
CA ARG A 579 13.64 -18.83 18.91
C ARG A 579 12.25 -19.30 19.36
N CYS A 580 11.48 -18.43 20.04
CA CYS A 580 10.15 -18.76 20.53
C CYS A 580 9.07 -18.38 19.50
N GLY A 581 8.28 -19.36 19.06
CA GLY A 581 7.18 -19.16 18.11
C GLY A 581 7.64 -18.42 16.85
N ASP A 582 6.89 -17.39 16.46
CA ASP A 582 7.27 -16.45 15.38
C ASP A 582 7.76 -15.09 15.91
N SER A 583 8.24 -15.06 17.15
CA SER A 583 8.80 -13.85 17.75
C SER A 583 10.17 -13.48 17.15
N ARG A 584 10.57 -12.22 17.32
CA ARG A 584 11.85 -11.67 16.84
C ARG A 584 12.53 -10.82 17.91
N VAL A 585 13.84 -10.66 17.79
CA VAL A 585 14.64 -9.76 18.64
C VAL A 585 15.31 -8.69 17.79
N LEU A 586 15.23 -7.45 18.25
CA LEU A 586 15.93 -6.29 17.69
C LEU A 586 16.89 -5.74 18.75
N ILE A 587 18.17 -5.62 18.41
CA ILE A 587 19.18 -5.08 19.33
C ILE A 587 19.72 -3.79 18.73
N THR A 588 19.87 -2.74 19.54
CA THR A 588 20.64 -1.56 19.15
C THR A 588 21.99 -1.57 19.85
N CYS A 589 23.05 -1.23 19.12
CA CYS A 589 24.40 -1.18 19.66
C CYS A 589 25.23 -0.11 18.93
N ARG A 590 26.30 0.39 19.54
CA ARG A 590 27.27 1.25 18.84
C ARG A 590 28.26 0.46 18.00
N GLU A 591 28.66 -0.70 18.50
CA GLU A 591 29.76 -1.51 17.97
C GLU A 591 29.27 -2.94 17.72
N PRO A 592 29.94 -3.70 16.81
CA PRO A 592 29.61 -5.10 16.59
C PRO A 592 29.64 -5.91 17.89
N ILE A 593 28.66 -6.81 18.04
CA ILE A 593 28.62 -7.74 19.17
C ILE A 593 29.59 -8.89 18.86
N CYS A 594 30.67 -9.02 19.62
CA CYS A 594 31.63 -10.12 19.50
C CYS A 594 31.04 -11.44 20.03
N ASP A 595 30.13 -12.03 19.26
CA ASP A 595 29.50 -13.33 19.48
C ASP A 595 28.91 -13.84 18.15
N ASP A 596 29.35 -15.02 17.70
CA ASP A 596 28.98 -15.64 16.41
C ASP A 596 27.45 -15.74 16.18
N ARG A 597 26.64 -15.73 17.25
CA ARG A 597 25.18 -15.77 17.15
C ARG A 597 24.60 -14.48 16.57
N PHE A 598 25.31 -13.36 16.74
CA PHE A 598 24.86 -12.01 16.40
C PHE A 598 25.62 -11.39 15.22
N GLU A 599 26.51 -12.14 14.58
CA GLU A 599 27.17 -11.75 13.34
C GLU A 599 26.23 -11.79 12.13
N ASN A 600 26.49 -10.94 11.14
CA ASN A 600 25.65 -10.88 9.93
C ASN A 600 25.72 -12.19 9.16
N GLY A 601 24.57 -12.83 8.94
CA GLY A 601 24.51 -14.13 8.28
C GLY A 601 23.10 -14.67 8.16
N THR A 602 22.95 -15.99 8.18
CA THR A 602 21.64 -16.66 8.02
C THR A 602 20.75 -16.61 9.25
N ARG A 603 21.30 -16.27 10.42
CA ARG A 603 20.60 -16.28 11.71
C ARG A 603 20.32 -14.88 12.27
N CYS A 604 21.26 -13.97 12.03
CA CYS A 604 21.20 -12.57 12.46
C CYS A 604 21.46 -11.65 11.26
N HIS A 605 20.70 -10.55 11.19
CA HIS A 605 20.94 -9.47 10.24
C HIS A 605 21.60 -8.30 10.97
N VAL A 606 22.70 -7.77 10.44
CA VAL A 606 23.36 -6.59 11.01
C VAL A 606 23.23 -5.42 10.03
N LEU A 607 22.68 -4.32 10.51
CA LEU A 607 22.49 -3.10 9.75
C LEU A 607 23.20 -1.94 10.42
N THR A 608 24.06 -1.24 9.69
CA THR A 608 24.77 -0.05 10.19
C THR A 608 24.10 1.21 9.69
N LEU A 609 23.72 2.10 10.60
CA LEU A 609 23.13 3.39 10.27
C LEU A 609 24.18 4.35 9.71
N GLY A 610 23.85 4.93 8.56
CA GLY A 610 24.57 6.08 8.00
C GLY A 610 23.99 7.41 8.49
N ALA A 611 24.50 8.51 7.94
CA ALA A 611 23.85 9.81 8.07
C ALA A 611 22.45 9.79 7.43
N LEU A 612 21.55 10.64 7.91
CA LEU A 612 20.28 10.87 7.22
C LEU A 612 20.56 11.52 5.85
N PRO A 613 19.85 11.12 4.78
CA PRO A 613 19.90 11.85 3.52
C PRO A 613 19.55 13.32 3.72
N THR A 614 20.19 14.23 2.98
CA THR A 614 20.01 15.69 3.14
C THR A 614 18.53 16.10 3.14
N ARG A 615 17.74 15.55 2.21
CA ARG A 615 16.30 15.81 2.12
C ARG A 615 15.55 15.46 3.42
N ASP A 616 15.86 14.31 4.01
CA ASP A 616 15.22 13.85 5.25
C ASP A 616 15.70 14.66 6.45
N ALA A 617 16.99 15.03 6.47
CA ALA A 617 17.56 15.89 7.50
C ALA A 617 16.90 17.28 7.49
N VAL A 618 16.74 17.89 6.30
CA VAL A 618 16.03 19.16 6.11
C VAL A 618 14.58 19.04 6.60
N ALA A 619 13.88 17.95 6.25
CA ALA A 619 12.51 17.73 6.70
C ALA A 619 12.40 17.60 8.22
N LEU A 620 13.33 16.89 8.86
CA LEU A 620 13.40 16.73 10.32
C LEU A 620 13.66 18.08 11.02
N VAL A 621 14.68 18.82 10.59
CA VAL A 621 15.01 20.14 11.14
C VAL A 621 13.83 21.10 10.96
N GLY A 622 13.19 21.09 9.79
CA GLY A 622 12.00 21.90 9.53
C GLY A 622 10.83 21.57 10.46
N GLN A 623 10.61 20.30 10.83
CA GLN A 623 9.59 19.93 11.81
C GLN A 623 9.92 20.46 13.21
N ILE A 624 11.18 20.29 13.66
CA ILE A 624 11.64 20.76 14.97
C ILE A 624 11.54 22.29 15.05
N CYS A 625 12.02 23.02 14.04
CA CYS A 625 11.94 24.47 14.01
C CYS A 625 10.49 24.97 14.11
N ARG A 626 9.54 24.34 13.39
CA ARG A 626 8.12 24.69 13.51
C ARG A 626 7.55 24.41 14.90
N HIS A 627 7.92 23.29 15.51
CA HIS A 627 7.47 22.94 16.86
C HIS A 627 7.98 23.94 17.91
N GLU A 628 9.25 24.34 17.79
CA GLU A 628 9.90 25.28 18.72
C GLU A 628 9.62 26.76 18.38
N GLY A 629 8.82 27.06 17.35
CA GLY A 629 8.54 28.43 16.90
C GLY A 629 9.75 29.16 16.29
N ILE A 630 10.75 28.42 15.83
CA ILE A 630 11.96 28.94 15.18
C ILE A 630 11.64 29.13 13.69
N HIS A 631 11.73 30.38 13.22
CA HIS A 631 11.62 30.72 11.81
C HIS A 631 13.03 30.95 11.24
N PRO A 632 13.51 30.11 10.31
CA PRO A 632 14.80 30.36 9.65
C PRO A 632 14.72 31.70 8.90
N ASN A 633 15.82 32.48 8.94
CA ASN A 633 15.88 33.78 8.27
C ASN A 633 15.79 33.60 6.75
N ALA A 634 14.97 34.41 6.08
CA ALA A 634 14.74 34.38 4.62
C ALA A 634 15.99 34.73 3.76
N ALA A 635 17.14 34.99 4.38
CA ALA A 635 18.41 35.27 3.71
C ALA A 635 19.30 34.04 3.53
N ASP A 636 18.92 32.88 4.09
CA ASP A 636 19.70 31.63 4.07
C ASP A 636 19.08 30.54 3.15
N ASP A 637 18.25 30.93 2.18
CA ASP A 637 17.54 30.02 1.26
C ASP A 637 18.46 29.16 0.35
N ASP A 638 19.76 29.43 0.31
CA ASP A 638 20.75 28.59 -0.40
C ASP A 638 21.15 27.31 0.38
N ALA A 639 20.57 27.06 1.57
CA ALA A 639 20.91 25.90 2.42
C ALA A 639 19.75 24.95 2.80
N LEU A 640 18.58 25.07 2.16
CA LEU A 640 17.45 24.12 2.23
C LEU A 640 17.34 23.29 0.96
#